data_AF-A0A0K1PFQ3-F1
#
_entry.id   AF-A0A0K1PFQ3-F1
#
_cell.length_a   1.000
_cell.length_b   1.000
_cell.length_c   1.000
_cell.angle_alpha   90.00
_cell.angle_beta   90.00
_cell.angle_gamma   90.00
#
_symmetry.space_group_name_H-M   'P 1'
#
loop_
_entity.id
_entity.type
_entity.pdbx_description
1 polymer ?
#
loop_
_entity_poly.entity_id
_entity_poly.type
_entity_poly.pdbx_seq_one_letter_code
_entity_poly.pdbx_strand_id
1 'polypeptide(L)'
;MERFNSNLQYINQKEAETWFIASAIYGKKDAKYVVIQDRDVRYRFHSHSHPYIGQLVQRLLRGGVRGLQAADTDYVKGGISLPGSVEVSLPKDAIVNLSAQSEITLLASVEATLSGGQKITLTPAKALAVGGTPSASVGAPAAVILIDGIGVTPHAGSDIVLNPRQAGILVSGVEVKLRGATSVTLPDGRSATLPASTSVVARGGSQIEIASGTRVVFVKSQQRPVLYDGSFFQKEYDPSRLVLKPYPAKELDFSSGGAYSAYNWEVFFHAPLAIAIHLSQNQRFAEAQQWFHYLFDPTDDSEGPTPARFWKVRPFQSADVRQIQDLLVNLATGADEELRNETVRSIEAWSNAPFRPHVIARYRHPAYMYKTVMAYLDNLIAWGDSLFRQDTGEAIDEALMVYVLAANILGPRPEAVPKVGSVRPQTYVNLRKDLKQFGTVMREVEADIPFAVLPFPTETSGSSAHVATIRSLGKALYFGVPRNDKLLGYWDTVADRLFKIRNSLNLQGVFRQLALFEPPIDPALLARAAAAGLDVGSIVNGLSQPLPLVRFQVLVQKANELVQEVKSLGSGLLSAMEKEDGESLAILRAKHERTVLGMAEQIKYGQLQEAIKAKEGLIKSLELAVQRYSYYELQLGKGPDEIEQAIPGLDELDRESLEKLKFAMTEPVGALRDIEIDIASSLGESGGKIVSSHELAEIKRLSEARDSSRSASAKEQVGAGLSTIPEFSINLAPLGVGTSTSYGGSGASRVMSFWASYARADADKLTFEASNSARVGSFSRREQDWAFQSNLAAGEIAQTFKQLRAAQLREAIAEQELKSHRKQMEQAGEIDRFLNEEGTQSSGKKTNKALYAWMKREVKGLYSQCFQLAFDVAKRAERALQHELGNRDQTFLQFGYLAGNEGLLAGEKLALDVKRMEVAYHELNHREYEMTKHVSLLQVDPRALLSLRRTGRCTVELPEALFDMDWPGHFFRRIKTVGVSIPCVSGPYASVNCTLSLLKSRIRKTPILKDGAYARDGAEDDRFEDYLGSVQSIVTSSAQNDGGLFETNLRDERYLPFENSGADSEWQLELPGNPTKGDPVQFDFETISDVILHVRYTAREGGSLLRDKAVSNLKELIAASSAAGSVRLFSIRDEFPSEWARFQAQVPSVGQRFALEFKLGPEHYPFWSKGLLGRVQRADLFALSGNARVEVSASPDGSDGDTLNPDETVGTLLKGQFKGFPANPVGDIKLYFDDKVSDLWLAVTWGASG
;
A
#
# COMPACT_ATOMS: atom_id res chain seq x y z
N MET A 1 -23.29 28.74 28.68
CA MET A 1 -22.55 28.70 29.95
C MET A 1 -23.57 28.66 31.07
N GLU A 2 -24.29 27.55 31.20
CA GLU A 2 -23.88 26.42 32.04
C GLU A 2 -23.45 26.85 33.45
N ARG A 3 -24.44 26.76 34.34
CA ARG A 3 -24.26 26.48 35.76
C ARG A 3 -23.38 25.24 35.89
N PHE A 4 -22.18 25.37 36.46
CA PHE A 4 -21.63 24.43 37.44
C PHE A 4 -20.39 25.06 38.07
N ASN A 5 -20.63 25.71 39.21
CA ASN A 5 -19.61 26.12 40.16
C ASN A 5 -20.06 25.60 41.54
N SER A 6 -19.09 25.34 42.42
CA SER A 6 -19.19 24.93 43.83
C SER A 6 -19.18 23.42 44.15
N ASN A 7 -18.01 22.95 44.59
CA ASN A 7 -17.75 22.31 45.90
C ASN A 7 -16.65 21.25 45.80
N LEU A 8 -15.42 21.69 45.98
CA LEU A 8 -14.28 20.85 46.35
C LEU A 8 -13.53 21.58 47.47
N GLN A 9 -13.18 20.81 48.50
CA GLN A 9 -12.61 21.15 49.83
C GLN A 9 -13.68 21.26 50.93
N TYR A 10 -13.65 20.53 52.07
CA TYR A 10 -12.63 19.81 52.84
C TYR A 10 -13.26 18.50 53.40
N ILE A 11 -12.51 17.47 53.79
CA ILE A 11 -12.10 17.24 55.19
C ILE A 11 -10.84 16.36 55.27
N ASN A 12 -9.83 16.96 55.90
CA ASN A 12 -8.78 16.41 56.76
C ASN A 12 -7.82 15.31 56.26
N GLN A 13 -6.74 15.76 55.65
CA GLN A 13 -5.40 15.32 56.04
C GLN A 13 -4.78 16.37 56.97
N LYS A 14 -4.71 16.09 58.27
CA LYS A 14 -3.67 16.57 59.18
C LYS A 14 -3.74 15.78 60.47
N GLU A 15 -2.72 14.95 60.67
CA GLU A 15 -2.11 14.47 61.93
C GLU A 15 -1.22 13.28 61.50
N ALA A 16 0.06 13.17 61.83
CA ALA A 16 0.84 13.82 62.87
C ALA A 16 2.32 13.54 62.62
N GLU A 17 3.18 14.50 62.96
CA GLU A 17 4.46 14.28 63.65
C GLU A 17 4.68 15.55 64.50
N THR A 18 5.09 15.60 65.77
CA THR A 18 5.39 14.69 66.90
C THR A 18 5.62 15.66 68.11
N TRP A 19 5.22 15.43 69.38
CA TRP A 19 6.06 14.97 70.52
C TRP A 19 5.35 15.23 71.89
N PHE A 20 5.33 14.20 72.78
CA PHE A 20 5.73 14.15 74.23
C PHE A 20 5.32 15.30 75.21
N ILE A 21 4.81 15.11 76.45
CA ILE A 21 5.27 14.36 77.66
C ILE A 21 4.16 14.31 78.76
N ALA A 22 4.10 13.20 79.54
CA ALA A 22 3.67 13.01 80.97
C ALA A 22 2.25 13.44 81.43
N SER A 23 1.58 12.85 82.42
CA SER A 23 1.71 11.66 83.28
C SER A 23 0.45 11.61 84.16
N ALA A 24 0.12 10.43 84.71
CA ALA A 24 -0.82 10.09 85.81
C ALA A 24 -1.95 9.18 85.32
N ILE A 25 -1.83 7.85 85.43
CA ILE A 25 -2.08 7.02 86.64
C ILE A 25 -3.47 7.28 87.25
N TYR A 26 -4.40 6.36 87.01
CA TYR A 26 -5.18 5.53 87.96
C TYR A 26 -6.33 4.88 87.16
N GLY A 27 -6.31 3.57 86.88
CA GLY A 27 -6.87 2.51 87.74
C GLY A 27 -8.39 2.38 87.49
N LYS A 28 -9.00 1.26 87.10
CA LYS A 28 -8.78 -0.14 87.51
C LYS A 28 -9.67 -1.08 86.66
N LYS A 29 -9.12 -2.28 86.40
CA LYS A 29 -9.71 -3.65 86.49
C LYS A 29 -10.90 -4.01 85.57
N ASP A 30 -10.94 -5.15 84.87
CA ASP A 30 -10.40 -6.48 85.18
C ASP A 30 -9.88 -7.23 83.94
N ALA A 31 -8.78 -7.94 84.13
CA ALA A 31 -8.03 -8.69 83.12
C ALA A 31 -8.48 -10.15 83.02
N LYS A 32 -8.62 -10.65 81.79
CA LYS A 32 -8.43 -12.07 81.43
C LYS A 32 -7.11 -12.17 80.66
N TYR A 33 -6.19 -13.00 81.16
CA TYR A 33 -4.91 -13.25 80.49
C TYR A 33 -5.11 -14.17 79.29
N VAL A 34 -4.66 -13.72 78.11
CA VAL A 34 -4.47 -14.55 76.92
C VAL A 34 -2.99 -14.92 76.88
N VAL A 35 -2.70 -16.22 76.91
CA VAL A 35 -1.35 -16.74 76.65
C VAL A 35 -1.12 -16.65 75.15
N ILE A 36 -0.30 -15.70 74.72
CA ILE A 36 0.19 -15.62 73.34
C ILE A 36 1.36 -16.59 73.24
N GLN A 37 1.18 -17.66 72.48
CA GLN A 37 2.23 -18.62 72.16
C GLN A 37 2.70 -18.31 70.73
N ASP A 38 3.84 -17.61 70.61
CA ASP A 38 4.43 -17.34 69.30
C ASP A 38 4.92 -18.67 68.69
N ARG A 39 4.36 -19.01 67.53
CA ARG A 39 4.83 -20.11 66.69
C ARG A 39 5.39 -19.51 65.41
N ASP A 40 6.71 -19.62 65.25
CA ASP A 40 7.37 -19.26 64.00
C ASP A 40 7.04 -20.29 62.91
N VAL A 41 6.23 -19.89 61.94
CA VAL A 41 6.01 -20.66 60.72
C VAL A 41 6.78 -19.98 59.58
N ARG A 42 7.91 -20.59 59.19
CA ARG A 42 8.65 -20.15 58.00
C ARG A 42 8.00 -20.74 56.76
N TYR A 43 7.36 -19.90 55.95
CA TYR A 43 6.96 -20.24 54.60
C TYR A 43 8.08 -19.86 53.63
N ARG A 44 8.52 -20.81 52.80
CA ARG A 44 9.34 -20.53 51.62
C ARG A 44 8.41 -20.60 50.42
N PHE A 45 8.06 -19.44 49.87
CA PHE A 45 7.29 -19.36 48.63
C PHE A 45 8.25 -19.47 47.45
N HIS A 46 8.08 -20.49 46.60
CA HIS A 46 8.68 -20.52 45.28
C HIS A 46 7.67 -19.91 44.30
N SER A 47 8.07 -18.92 43.51
CA SER A 47 7.23 -18.47 42.40
C SER A 47 7.18 -19.59 41.35
N HIS A 48 6.11 -20.38 41.36
CA HIS A 48 5.86 -21.32 40.27
C HIS A 48 5.32 -20.55 39.06
N SER A 49 6.24 -20.12 38.20
CA SER A 49 5.94 -19.77 36.82
C SER A 49 5.43 -21.02 36.10
N HIS A 50 4.35 -20.89 35.32
CA HIS A 50 3.81 -21.98 34.52
C HIS A 50 4.94 -22.58 33.64
N PRO A 51 5.08 -23.92 33.53
CA PRO A 51 6.19 -24.58 32.83
C PRO A 51 6.36 -24.15 31.35
N TYR A 52 5.33 -23.56 30.75
CA TYR A 52 5.33 -23.13 29.35
C TYR A 52 5.84 -21.70 29.13
N ILE A 53 6.03 -20.89 30.19
CA ILE A 53 6.45 -19.47 30.04
C ILE A 53 7.76 -19.35 29.27
N GLY A 54 8.76 -20.19 29.56
CA GLY A 54 10.03 -20.18 28.81
C GLY A 54 9.85 -20.52 27.32
N GLN A 55 8.96 -21.47 27.00
CA GLN A 55 8.64 -21.84 25.62
C GLN A 55 7.83 -20.76 24.90
N LEU A 56 6.89 -20.11 25.59
CA LEU A 56 6.11 -18.98 25.06
C LEU A 56 7.01 -17.78 24.76
N VAL A 57 7.96 -17.46 25.65
CA VAL A 57 8.97 -16.41 25.41
C VAL A 57 9.86 -16.76 24.22
N GLN A 58 10.33 -18.01 24.10
CA GLN A 58 11.10 -18.43 22.93
C GLN A 58 10.30 -18.38 21.62
N ARG A 59 9.02 -18.74 21.67
CA ARG A 59 8.11 -18.63 20.51
C ARG A 59 7.87 -17.18 20.11
N LEU A 60 7.71 -16.27 21.07
CA LEU A 60 7.66 -14.83 20.82
C LEU A 60 8.95 -14.32 20.18
N LEU A 61 10.12 -14.74 20.68
CA LEU A 61 11.42 -14.33 20.16
C LEU A 61 11.72 -14.87 18.76
N ARG A 62 11.28 -16.09 18.44
CA ARG A 62 11.55 -16.74 17.14
C ARG A 62 10.51 -16.46 16.07
N GLY A 63 9.23 -16.37 16.45
CA GLY A 63 8.09 -16.25 15.54
C GLY A 63 7.26 -14.97 15.71
N GLY A 64 7.70 -14.03 16.55
CA GLY A 64 6.97 -12.80 16.83
C GLY A 64 5.60 -13.04 17.50
N VAL A 65 4.71 -12.05 17.38
CA VAL A 65 3.33 -12.14 17.92
C VAL A 65 2.57 -13.30 17.30
N ARG A 66 2.75 -13.56 15.99
CA ARG A 66 2.14 -14.70 15.29
C ARG A 66 2.58 -16.04 15.88
N GLY A 67 3.86 -16.21 16.17
CA GLY A 67 4.40 -17.44 16.79
C GLY A 67 3.95 -17.64 18.24
N LEU A 68 3.77 -16.55 18.99
CA LEU A 68 3.20 -16.59 20.34
C LEU A 68 1.71 -16.95 20.31
N GLN A 69 0.94 -16.38 19.38
CA GLN A 69 -0.48 -16.65 19.22
C GLN A 69 -0.77 -18.03 18.66
N ALA A 70 0.02 -18.53 17.72
CA ALA A 70 -0.11 -19.94 17.27
C ALA A 70 0.06 -20.95 18.42
N ALA A 71 0.71 -20.55 19.52
CA ALA A 71 0.97 -21.45 20.64
C ALA A 71 -0.29 -21.95 21.38
N ASP A 72 -1.42 -21.23 21.32
CA ASP A 72 -2.68 -21.65 21.94
C ASP A 72 -3.58 -22.50 21.01
N THR A 73 -3.24 -22.54 19.71
CA THR A 73 -4.00 -23.15 18.61
C THR A 73 -3.23 -24.26 17.87
N ASP A 74 -1.94 -24.47 18.16
CA ASP A 74 -1.10 -25.53 17.60
C ASP A 74 -1.35 -26.92 18.24
N TYR A 75 -1.65 -27.91 17.40
CA TYR A 75 -1.84 -29.32 17.80
C TYR A 75 -0.82 -30.26 17.15
N VAL A 76 -0.54 -31.40 17.80
CA VAL A 76 0.36 -32.43 17.25
C VAL A 76 -0.34 -33.14 16.08
N LYS A 77 0.19 -32.97 14.85
CA LYS A 77 -0.35 -33.62 13.64
C LYS A 77 -0.35 -35.14 13.77
N GLY A 78 -1.54 -35.77 13.56
CA GLY A 78 -1.73 -37.23 13.66
C GLY A 78 -1.66 -37.80 15.08
N GLY A 79 -1.77 -36.95 16.12
CA GLY A 79 -1.53 -37.32 17.52
C GLY A 79 -2.68 -38.05 18.22
N ILE A 80 -2.30 -38.80 19.27
CA ILE A 80 -3.18 -39.50 20.23
C ILE A 80 -4.09 -38.48 20.93
N SER A 81 -5.39 -38.77 21.05
CA SER A 81 -6.31 -37.94 21.84
C SER A 81 -6.00 -38.03 23.34
N LEU A 82 -6.30 -36.98 24.09
CA LEU A 82 -5.99 -36.96 25.52
C LEU A 82 -6.79 -38.04 26.28
N PRO A 83 -6.21 -38.66 27.32
CA PRO A 83 -6.96 -39.56 28.20
C PRO A 83 -8.15 -38.81 28.84
N GLY A 84 -9.35 -39.41 28.76
CA GLY A 84 -10.59 -38.86 29.31
C GLY A 84 -11.27 -37.78 28.46
N SER A 85 -10.87 -37.57 27.20
CA SER A 85 -11.41 -36.50 26.34
C SER A 85 -12.02 -37.01 25.03
N VAL A 86 -12.37 -38.29 24.95
CA VAL A 86 -13.00 -38.89 23.76
C VAL A 86 -14.41 -39.29 24.12
N GLU A 87 -15.40 -38.61 23.55
CA GLU A 87 -16.81 -38.96 23.73
C GLU A 87 -17.26 -39.82 22.55
N VAL A 88 -17.81 -40.99 22.85
CA VAL A 88 -18.34 -41.94 21.89
C VAL A 88 -19.77 -42.33 22.26
N SER A 89 -20.59 -42.59 21.26
CA SER A 89 -21.94 -43.09 21.44
C SER A 89 -21.93 -44.62 21.36
N LEU A 90 -22.33 -45.27 22.44
CA LEU A 90 -22.63 -46.69 22.48
C LEU A 90 -23.96 -46.96 21.77
N PRO A 91 -24.03 -47.98 20.90
CA PRO A 91 -25.29 -48.36 20.27
C PRO A 91 -26.24 -49.02 21.27
N LYS A 92 -27.54 -49.06 20.89
CA LYS A 92 -28.54 -49.85 21.60
C LYS A 92 -28.10 -51.33 21.66
N ASP A 93 -28.35 -51.97 22.80
CA ASP A 93 -27.96 -53.34 23.14
C ASP A 93 -26.46 -53.61 23.30
N ALA A 94 -25.61 -52.55 23.31
CA ALA A 94 -24.18 -52.67 23.59
C ALA A 94 -23.93 -53.34 24.96
N ILE A 95 -22.97 -54.26 25.00
CA ILE A 95 -22.60 -54.99 26.22
C ILE A 95 -21.58 -54.17 27.00
N VAL A 96 -21.96 -53.82 28.23
CA VAL A 96 -21.12 -53.07 29.17
C VAL A 96 -21.06 -53.79 30.50
N ASN A 97 -19.91 -53.75 31.17
CA ASN A 97 -19.82 -54.19 32.56
C ASN A 97 -19.86 -52.96 33.46
N LEU A 98 -20.82 -52.92 34.38
CA LEU A 98 -20.85 -51.88 35.41
C LEU A 98 -19.70 -52.12 36.39
N SER A 99 -19.03 -51.07 36.86
CA SER A 99 -17.99 -51.22 37.90
C SER A 99 -18.62 -51.43 39.29
N ALA A 100 -17.86 -52.05 40.21
CA ALA A 100 -18.30 -52.18 41.59
C ALA A 100 -18.55 -50.81 42.23
N GLN A 101 -19.64 -50.68 42.99
CA GLN A 101 -20.17 -49.43 43.55
C GLN A 101 -20.81 -48.45 42.55
N SER A 102 -21.04 -48.84 41.30
CA SER A 102 -21.90 -48.05 40.40
C SER A 102 -23.28 -47.86 41.02
N GLU A 103 -23.81 -46.63 40.99
CA GLU A 103 -25.16 -46.35 41.48
C GLU A 103 -26.20 -46.63 40.39
N ILE A 104 -27.19 -47.45 40.72
CA ILE A 104 -28.32 -47.76 39.86
C ILE A 104 -29.64 -47.42 40.54
N THR A 105 -30.64 -46.99 39.78
CA THR A 105 -32.02 -46.82 40.23
C THR A 105 -32.94 -47.78 39.48
N LEU A 106 -33.93 -48.35 40.17
CA LEU A 106 -34.89 -49.25 39.54
C LEU A 106 -35.90 -48.44 38.72
N LEU A 107 -36.27 -48.90 37.53
CA LEU A 107 -37.30 -48.25 36.71
C LEU A 107 -38.72 -48.63 37.11
N ALA A 108 -38.89 -49.83 37.67
CA ALA A 108 -40.15 -50.36 38.15
C ALA A 108 -39.93 -51.09 39.48
N SER A 109 -41.00 -51.40 40.20
CA SER A 109 -40.90 -52.22 41.41
C SER A 109 -40.48 -53.65 41.06
N VAL A 110 -39.48 -54.20 41.76
CA VAL A 110 -38.90 -55.52 41.46
C VAL A 110 -38.80 -56.35 42.74
N GLU A 111 -39.15 -57.63 42.66
CA GLU A 111 -38.88 -58.59 43.74
C GLU A 111 -37.39 -58.96 43.76
N ALA A 112 -36.70 -58.57 44.82
CA ALA A 112 -35.30 -58.89 45.08
C ALA A 112 -35.18 -59.90 46.22
N THR A 113 -34.13 -60.74 46.19
CA THR A 113 -33.88 -61.76 47.22
C THR A 113 -32.78 -61.28 48.15
N LEU A 114 -33.05 -61.15 49.45
CA LEU A 114 -32.01 -60.85 50.46
C LEU A 114 -31.08 -62.06 50.63
N SER A 115 -29.87 -61.83 51.16
CA SER A 115 -28.85 -62.87 51.38
C SER A 115 -29.30 -64.08 52.24
N GLY A 116 -30.43 -63.97 52.95
CA GLY A 116 -31.08 -65.07 53.70
C GLY A 116 -32.24 -65.77 52.99
N GLY A 117 -32.47 -65.54 51.69
CA GLY A 117 -33.50 -66.24 50.88
C GLY A 117 -34.91 -65.62 50.93
N GLN A 118 -35.11 -64.57 51.73
CA GLN A 118 -36.38 -63.85 51.82
C GLN A 118 -36.56 -62.88 50.63
N LYS A 119 -37.75 -62.89 50.02
CA LYS A 119 -38.12 -61.97 48.93
C LYS A 119 -38.65 -60.65 49.46
N ILE A 120 -38.18 -59.53 48.90
CA ILE A 120 -38.61 -58.16 49.22
C ILE A 120 -38.93 -57.40 47.94
N THR A 121 -39.92 -56.51 47.97
CA THR A 121 -40.25 -55.64 46.84
C THR A 121 -39.50 -54.32 46.97
N LEU A 122 -38.60 -54.04 46.03
CA LEU A 122 -37.86 -52.77 45.96
C LEU A 122 -38.58 -51.81 45.01
N THR A 123 -38.75 -50.55 45.40
CA THR A 123 -39.44 -49.51 44.62
C THR A 123 -38.47 -48.54 43.91
N PRO A 124 -38.88 -47.87 42.81
CA PRO A 124 -38.02 -47.05 41.93
C PRO A 124 -37.24 -45.87 42.55
N ALA A 125 -37.57 -45.44 43.77
CA ALA A 125 -37.21 -44.10 44.26
C ALA A 125 -35.86 -43.99 44.99
N LYS A 126 -35.10 -45.08 45.21
CA LYS A 126 -33.81 -45.05 45.95
C LYS A 126 -32.66 -45.62 45.12
N ALA A 127 -31.52 -44.93 45.17
CA ALA A 127 -30.27 -45.40 44.55
C ALA A 127 -29.73 -46.63 45.29
N LEU A 128 -29.29 -47.62 44.52
CA LEU A 128 -28.73 -48.88 44.99
C LEU A 128 -27.30 -49.00 44.46
N ALA A 129 -26.36 -49.40 45.30
CA ALA A 129 -24.97 -49.57 44.89
C ALA A 129 -24.74 -51.00 44.39
N VAL A 130 -24.18 -51.17 43.19
CA VAL A 130 -23.92 -52.49 42.60
C VAL A 130 -22.76 -53.19 43.33
N GLY A 131 -23.00 -54.42 43.78
CA GLY A 131 -21.99 -55.33 44.32
C GLY A 131 -21.39 -56.20 43.20
N GLY A 132 -20.14 -55.91 42.82
CA GLY A 132 -19.41 -56.63 41.75
C GLY A 132 -19.49 -55.93 40.39
N THR A 133 -19.10 -56.63 39.32
CA THR A 133 -19.06 -56.09 37.95
C THR A 133 -20.04 -56.80 37.01
N PRO A 134 -21.35 -56.59 37.14
CA PRO A 134 -22.35 -57.29 36.34
C PRO A 134 -22.32 -56.82 34.88
N SER A 135 -22.52 -57.76 33.96
CA SER A 135 -22.74 -57.44 32.55
C SER A 135 -24.17 -56.97 32.31
N ALA A 136 -24.33 -55.90 31.56
CA ALA A 136 -25.60 -55.27 31.26
C ALA A 136 -25.66 -54.84 29.78
N SER A 137 -26.85 -54.82 29.20
CA SER A 137 -27.09 -54.32 27.85
C SER A 137 -27.78 -52.97 27.88
N VAL A 138 -27.23 -52.01 27.13
CA VAL A 138 -27.71 -50.63 27.05
C VAL A 138 -29.08 -50.56 26.35
N GLY A 139 -30.10 -49.95 26.97
CA GLY A 139 -31.47 -49.91 26.46
C GLY A 139 -31.71 -48.87 25.34
N ALA A 140 -30.90 -47.82 25.29
CA ALA A 140 -30.93 -46.76 24.27
C ALA A 140 -29.51 -46.20 24.06
N PRO A 141 -29.17 -45.64 22.88
CA PRO A 141 -27.81 -45.16 22.61
C PRO A 141 -27.29 -44.23 23.70
N ALA A 142 -26.06 -44.45 24.15
CA ALA A 142 -25.52 -43.85 25.36
C ALA A 142 -24.18 -43.17 25.11
N ALA A 143 -24.05 -41.90 25.52
CA ALA A 143 -22.79 -41.17 25.45
C ALA A 143 -21.84 -41.62 26.57
N VAL A 144 -20.60 -41.94 26.18
CA VAL A 144 -19.55 -42.44 27.07
C VAL A 144 -18.24 -41.72 26.78
N ILE A 145 -17.55 -41.30 27.83
CA ILE A 145 -16.20 -40.73 27.73
C ILE A 145 -15.17 -41.83 27.97
N LEU A 146 -14.31 -42.11 26.99
CA LEU A 146 -13.23 -43.09 27.11
C LEU A 146 -12.10 -42.55 27.99
N ILE A 147 -11.69 -43.35 28.97
CA ILE A 147 -10.69 -42.95 29.97
C ILE A 147 -9.29 -42.93 29.37
N ASP A 148 -8.96 -43.91 28.54
CA ASP A 148 -7.58 -44.11 28.05
C ASP A 148 -7.27 -43.38 26.73
N GLY A 149 -8.25 -42.66 26.16
CA GLY A 149 -8.13 -42.00 24.85
C GLY A 149 -8.12 -42.99 23.67
N ILE A 150 -7.85 -42.49 22.46
CA ILE A 150 -7.72 -43.31 21.24
C ILE A 150 -6.47 -42.90 20.44
N GLY A 151 -5.80 -43.88 19.83
CA GLY A 151 -4.53 -43.69 19.13
C GLY A 151 -4.59 -42.84 17.85
N VAL A 152 -5.79 -42.49 17.38
CA VAL A 152 -6.06 -41.66 16.19
C VAL A 152 -7.32 -40.85 16.46
N THR A 153 -7.39 -39.58 16.05
CA THR A 153 -8.60 -38.74 16.14
C THR A 153 -9.37 -38.74 14.82
N PRO A 154 -10.51 -39.45 14.70
CA PRO A 154 -11.33 -39.42 13.49
C PRO A 154 -12.36 -38.28 13.54
N HIS A 155 -13.13 -38.11 12.46
CA HIS A 155 -14.17 -37.06 12.36
C HIS A 155 -15.43 -37.43 13.15
N ALA A 156 -16.15 -36.43 13.68
CA ALA A 156 -17.46 -36.61 14.31
C ALA A 156 -18.42 -37.40 13.39
N GLY A 157 -19.09 -38.41 13.92
CA GLY A 157 -19.97 -39.34 13.19
C GLY A 157 -19.29 -40.58 12.61
N SER A 158 -17.97 -40.75 12.77
CA SER A 158 -17.27 -41.94 12.29
C SER A 158 -17.50 -43.19 13.16
N ASP A 159 -17.63 -44.36 12.52
CA ASP A 159 -17.70 -45.65 13.20
C ASP A 159 -16.30 -46.11 13.63
N ILE A 160 -16.09 -46.28 14.93
CA ILE A 160 -14.84 -46.75 15.52
C ILE A 160 -15.06 -48.13 16.16
N VAL A 161 -14.12 -49.05 16.00
CA VAL A 161 -14.08 -50.32 16.72
C VAL A 161 -13.05 -50.21 17.85
N LEU A 162 -13.46 -50.48 19.09
CA LEU A 162 -12.57 -50.40 20.27
C LEU A 162 -11.80 -51.72 20.49
N ASN A 163 -10.47 -51.66 20.59
CA ASN A 163 -9.56 -52.80 20.87
C ASN A 163 -8.47 -52.39 21.88
N PRO A 164 -8.17 -53.12 22.98
CA PRO A 164 -8.95 -54.16 23.70
C PRO A 164 -10.07 -53.53 24.55
N ARG A 165 -10.57 -54.20 25.60
CA ARG A 165 -11.59 -53.64 26.51
C ARG A 165 -11.16 -52.25 27.00
N GLN A 166 -12.06 -51.27 26.88
CA GLN A 166 -11.78 -49.89 27.27
C GLN A 166 -12.68 -49.47 28.42
N ALA A 167 -12.10 -48.77 29.39
CA ALA A 167 -12.86 -48.17 30.47
C ALA A 167 -13.46 -46.84 30.02
N GLY A 168 -14.73 -46.62 30.35
CA GLY A 168 -15.47 -45.41 30.00
C GLY A 168 -16.30 -44.89 31.16
N ILE A 169 -16.69 -43.63 31.09
CA ILE A 169 -17.56 -42.97 32.08
C ILE A 169 -18.86 -42.58 31.38
N LEU A 170 -19.99 -42.98 31.96
CA LEU A 170 -21.31 -42.60 31.45
C LEU A 170 -21.55 -41.10 31.62
N VAL A 171 -21.91 -40.41 30.53
CA VAL A 171 -22.14 -38.95 30.55
C VAL A 171 -23.45 -38.60 31.25
N SER A 172 -24.48 -39.42 31.08
CA SER A 172 -25.82 -39.19 31.65
C SER A 172 -26.43 -40.48 32.18
N GLY A 173 -27.60 -40.39 32.84
CA GLY A 173 -28.31 -41.56 33.36
C GLY A 173 -28.81 -42.45 32.22
N VAL A 174 -28.31 -43.68 32.12
CA VAL A 174 -28.60 -44.58 31.00
C VAL A 174 -29.40 -45.77 31.48
N GLU A 175 -30.51 -46.07 30.79
CA GLU A 175 -31.24 -47.31 31.01
C GLU A 175 -30.39 -48.50 30.56
N VAL A 176 -30.16 -49.43 31.47
CA VAL A 176 -29.40 -50.66 31.25
C VAL A 176 -30.20 -51.83 31.76
N LYS A 177 -30.22 -52.91 30.98
CA LYS A 177 -30.86 -54.16 31.36
C LYS A 177 -29.79 -55.13 31.86
N LEU A 178 -29.86 -55.50 33.13
CA LEU A 178 -28.90 -56.42 33.77
C LEU A 178 -29.04 -57.81 33.15
N ARG A 179 -27.95 -58.41 32.66
CA ARG A 179 -28.02 -59.70 31.96
C ARG A 179 -27.97 -60.92 32.90
N GLY A 180 -27.42 -60.74 34.10
CA GLY A 180 -27.36 -61.78 35.13
C GLY A 180 -27.95 -61.30 36.47
N ALA A 181 -28.18 -62.24 37.39
CA ALA A 181 -28.56 -61.89 38.75
C ALA A 181 -27.45 -61.03 39.38
N THR A 182 -27.82 -59.87 39.91
CA THR A 182 -26.86 -58.82 40.30
C THR A 182 -27.01 -58.51 41.77
N SER A 183 -25.92 -58.61 42.52
CA SER A 183 -25.92 -58.19 43.93
C SER A 183 -25.94 -56.67 44.02
N VAL A 184 -26.76 -56.12 44.90
CA VAL A 184 -26.86 -54.69 45.19
C VAL A 184 -26.86 -54.47 46.70
N THR A 185 -26.27 -53.37 47.13
CA THR A 185 -26.29 -52.92 48.52
C THR A 185 -27.41 -51.90 48.67
N LEU A 186 -28.32 -52.19 49.60
CA LEU A 186 -29.41 -51.31 49.97
C LEU A 186 -28.89 -50.14 50.83
N PRO A 187 -29.61 -49.00 50.90
CA PRO A 187 -29.18 -47.83 51.66
C PRO A 187 -29.01 -48.06 53.18
N ASP A 188 -29.53 -49.16 53.70
CA ASP A 188 -29.40 -49.59 55.10
C ASP A 188 -28.20 -50.55 55.33
N GLY A 189 -27.36 -50.76 54.31
CA GLY A 189 -26.14 -51.57 54.36
C GLY A 189 -26.34 -53.07 54.11
N ARG A 190 -27.57 -53.54 53.86
CA ARG A 190 -27.84 -54.96 53.57
C ARG A 190 -27.68 -55.29 52.08
N SER A 191 -27.25 -56.51 51.76
CA SER A 191 -27.11 -56.98 50.37
C SER A 191 -28.35 -57.75 49.89
N ALA A 192 -28.88 -57.35 48.74
CA ALA A 192 -29.98 -58.02 48.04
C ALA A 192 -29.55 -58.38 46.62
N THR A 193 -30.15 -59.41 46.03
CA THR A 193 -29.87 -59.85 44.66
C THR A 193 -31.05 -59.53 43.77
N LEU A 194 -30.82 -58.68 42.77
CA LEU A 194 -31.77 -58.40 41.71
C LEU A 194 -31.80 -59.56 40.71
N PRO A 195 -32.98 -59.97 40.22
CA PRO A 195 -33.09 -61.01 39.19
C PRO A 195 -32.50 -60.54 37.86
N ALA A 196 -32.08 -61.51 37.03
CA ALA A 196 -31.62 -61.24 35.66
C ALA A 196 -32.75 -60.57 34.83
N SER A 197 -32.37 -59.79 33.81
CA SER A 197 -33.27 -58.99 32.96
C SER A 197 -33.97 -57.81 33.63
N THR A 198 -33.55 -57.40 34.83
CA THR A 198 -34.06 -56.19 35.48
C THR A 198 -33.56 -54.93 34.76
N SER A 199 -34.48 -54.05 34.35
CA SER A 199 -34.15 -52.73 33.79
C SER A 199 -33.90 -51.72 34.91
N VAL A 200 -32.72 -51.11 34.88
CA VAL A 200 -32.26 -50.12 35.86
C VAL A 200 -31.65 -48.93 35.13
N VAL A 201 -31.64 -47.75 35.74
CA VAL A 201 -30.90 -46.61 35.22
C VAL A 201 -29.55 -46.54 35.94
N ALA A 202 -28.46 -46.69 35.20
CA ALA A 202 -27.12 -46.41 35.70
C ALA A 202 -26.89 -44.90 35.71
N ARG A 203 -26.52 -44.33 36.85
CA ARG A 203 -26.38 -42.88 37.02
C ARG A 203 -25.13 -42.34 36.29
N GLY A 204 -25.23 -41.12 35.74
CA GLY A 204 -24.11 -40.43 35.12
C GLY A 204 -22.91 -40.30 36.07
N GLY A 205 -21.71 -40.50 35.55
CA GLY A 205 -20.46 -40.58 36.33
C GLY A 205 -20.04 -42.00 36.74
N SER A 206 -20.90 -43.01 36.56
CA SER A 206 -20.53 -44.41 36.82
C SER A 206 -19.51 -44.92 35.79
N GLN A 207 -18.45 -45.58 36.27
CA GLN A 207 -17.43 -46.17 35.41
C GLN A 207 -17.92 -47.51 34.87
N ILE A 208 -17.75 -47.72 33.57
CA ILE A 208 -18.12 -48.93 32.87
C ILE A 208 -16.94 -49.46 32.08
N GLU A 209 -16.90 -50.78 31.89
CA GLU A 209 -15.96 -51.42 30.98
C GLU A 209 -16.72 -51.83 29.72
N ILE A 210 -16.31 -51.29 28.56
CA ILE A 210 -16.93 -51.59 27.28
C ILE A 210 -16.27 -52.84 26.70
N ALA A 211 -17.10 -53.77 26.22
CA ALA A 211 -16.60 -55.00 25.63
C ALA A 211 -15.74 -54.72 24.37
N SER A 212 -14.67 -55.51 24.21
CA SER A 212 -13.80 -55.43 23.03
C SER A 212 -14.60 -55.72 21.76
N GLY A 213 -14.33 -54.99 20.68
CA GLY A 213 -15.04 -55.16 19.40
C GLY A 213 -16.37 -54.42 19.29
N THR A 214 -16.78 -53.64 20.31
CA THR A 214 -17.97 -52.79 20.23
C THR A 214 -17.76 -51.68 19.20
N ARG A 215 -18.66 -51.59 18.22
CA ARG A 215 -18.74 -50.46 17.29
C ARG A 215 -19.37 -49.28 18.01
N VAL A 216 -18.67 -48.15 18.03
CA VAL A 216 -19.13 -46.91 18.65
C VAL A 216 -19.05 -45.78 17.64
N VAL A 217 -19.97 -44.84 17.73
CA VAL A 217 -19.93 -43.65 16.87
C VAL A 217 -19.14 -42.57 17.59
N PHE A 218 -18.14 -42.01 16.93
CA PHE A 218 -17.36 -40.91 17.47
C PHE A 218 -18.19 -39.64 17.56
N VAL A 219 -18.28 -39.04 18.75
CA VAL A 219 -19.05 -37.80 18.95
C VAL A 219 -18.11 -36.61 18.86
N LYS A 220 -17.07 -36.56 19.71
CA LYS A 220 -16.05 -35.51 19.69
C LYS A 220 -14.79 -35.93 20.44
N SER A 221 -13.64 -35.33 20.12
CA SER A 221 -12.44 -35.43 20.94
C SER A 221 -11.56 -34.18 20.86
N GLN A 222 -10.79 -33.94 21.93
CA GLN A 222 -9.76 -32.90 21.98
C GLN A 222 -8.38 -33.47 21.57
N GLN A 223 -7.76 -32.85 20.56
CA GLN A 223 -6.40 -33.17 20.11
C GLN A 223 -5.36 -32.72 21.15
N ARG A 224 -4.23 -33.42 21.22
CA ARG A 224 -3.13 -33.05 22.14
C ARG A 224 -2.44 -31.75 21.68
N PRO A 225 -2.45 -30.67 22.49
CA PRO A 225 -1.73 -29.43 22.18
C PRO A 225 -0.22 -29.65 22.12
N VAL A 226 0.49 -28.87 21.30
CA VAL A 226 1.97 -28.96 21.21
C VAL A 226 2.65 -28.63 22.55
N LEU A 227 2.07 -27.71 23.32
CA LEU A 227 2.61 -27.33 24.63
C LEU A 227 2.25 -28.34 25.74
N TYR A 228 1.51 -29.42 25.49
CA TYR A 228 1.15 -30.37 26.55
C TYR A 228 2.30 -31.32 26.92
N ASP A 229 2.80 -31.16 28.16
CA ASP A 229 3.68 -32.12 28.82
C ASP A 229 2.97 -32.79 30.01
N GLY A 230 2.56 -34.05 29.82
CA GLY A 230 1.92 -34.85 30.87
C GLY A 230 2.89 -35.36 31.94
N SER A 231 4.20 -35.19 31.77
CA SER A 231 5.20 -35.72 32.70
C SER A 231 5.37 -34.84 33.94
N PHE A 232 5.30 -33.52 33.81
CA PHE A 232 5.45 -32.57 34.92
C PHE A 232 4.46 -32.84 36.08
N PHE A 233 3.16 -32.93 35.77
CA PHE A 233 2.14 -33.04 36.82
C PHE A 233 2.10 -34.42 37.50
N GLN A 234 2.45 -35.49 36.78
CA GLN A 234 2.44 -36.85 37.33
C GLN A 234 3.78 -37.28 37.94
N LYS A 235 4.93 -36.80 37.44
CA LYS A 235 6.26 -37.21 37.92
C LYS A 235 6.94 -36.18 38.82
N GLU A 236 6.74 -34.89 38.60
CA GLU A 236 7.38 -33.82 39.41
C GLU A 236 6.47 -33.26 40.50
N TYR A 237 5.16 -33.10 40.23
CA TYR A 237 4.21 -32.57 41.22
C TYR A 237 3.61 -33.65 42.14
N ASP A 238 3.46 -34.89 41.66
CA ASP A 238 2.96 -36.08 42.39
C ASP A 238 1.80 -35.79 43.37
N PRO A 239 0.59 -35.44 42.85
CA PRO A 239 -0.50 -34.95 43.68
C PRO A 239 -1.03 -36.03 44.65
N SER A 240 -0.96 -35.73 45.95
CA SER A 240 -1.58 -36.56 46.99
C SER A 240 -3.12 -36.57 46.90
N ARG A 241 -3.78 -37.51 47.60
CA ARG A 241 -5.26 -37.62 47.67
C ARG A 241 -5.97 -36.38 48.23
N LEU A 242 -5.23 -35.42 48.79
CA LEU A 242 -5.74 -34.16 49.32
C LEU A 242 -5.90 -33.07 48.24
N VAL A 243 -5.35 -33.30 47.04
CA VAL A 243 -5.51 -32.37 45.91
C VAL A 243 -6.89 -32.58 45.30
N LEU A 244 -7.78 -31.59 45.50
CA LEU A 244 -9.14 -31.60 44.95
C LEU A 244 -9.12 -31.63 43.42
N LYS A 245 -9.90 -32.54 42.85
CA LYS A 245 -10.08 -32.65 41.39
C LYS A 245 -11.13 -31.63 40.93
N PRO A 246 -11.00 -31.08 39.70
CA PRO A 246 -10.05 -31.48 38.65
C PRO A 246 -8.63 -30.91 38.85
N TYR A 247 -7.64 -31.64 38.38
CA TYR A 247 -6.23 -31.20 38.34
C TYR A 247 -6.03 -30.02 37.36
N PRO A 248 -4.92 -29.26 37.46
CA PRO A 248 -4.65 -28.08 36.62
C PRO A 248 -4.84 -28.38 35.14
N ALA A 249 -5.45 -27.43 34.44
CA ALA A 249 -5.89 -27.58 33.06
C ALA A 249 -4.73 -27.99 32.14
N LYS A 250 -5.01 -28.93 31.24
CA LYS A 250 -4.07 -29.49 30.26
C LYS A 250 -3.68 -28.46 29.16
N GLU A 251 -4.22 -27.24 29.22
CA GLU A 251 -4.22 -26.17 28.20
C GLU A 251 -4.10 -24.77 28.86
N LEU A 252 -3.88 -23.71 28.07
CA LEU A 252 -3.97 -22.33 28.57
C LEU A 252 -5.39 -22.04 29.09
N ASP A 253 -5.50 -21.65 30.36
CA ASP A 253 -6.77 -21.43 31.04
C ASP A 253 -7.35 -20.04 30.71
N PHE A 254 -8.55 -20.02 30.13
CA PHE A 254 -9.34 -18.82 29.81
C PHE A 254 -10.65 -18.74 30.64
N SER A 255 -10.83 -19.60 31.63
CA SER A 255 -12.04 -19.64 32.46
C SER A 255 -12.19 -18.37 33.32
N SER A 256 -13.43 -17.99 33.64
CA SER A 256 -13.71 -16.77 34.41
C SER A 256 -13.17 -16.77 35.84
N GLY A 257 -12.90 -17.95 36.42
CA GLY A 257 -12.35 -18.14 37.76
C GLY A 257 -10.88 -18.57 37.81
N GLY A 258 -10.22 -18.70 36.66
CA GLY A 258 -8.82 -19.11 36.56
C GLY A 258 -7.85 -18.08 37.15
N ALA A 259 -6.83 -18.53 37.89
CA ALA A 259 -5.86 -17.63 38.53
C ALA A 259 -5.04 -16.81 37.51
N TYR A 260 -4.74 -17.40 36.35
CA TYR A 260 -3.96 -16.76 35.27
C TYR A 260 -4.81 -16.35 34.06
N SER A 261 -6.13 -16.57 34.09
CA SER A 261 -6.98 -16.36 32.91
C SER A 261 -7.07 -14.89 32.51
N ALA A 262 -7.04 -13.96 33.48
CA ALA A 262 -7.04 -12.53 33.21
C ALA A 262 -5.86 -12.11 32.32
N TYR A 263 -4.66 -12.63 32.59
CA TYR A 263 -3.45 -12.33 31.80
C TYR A 263 -3.49 -13.00 30.43
N ASN A 264 -4.01 -14.23 30.34
CA ASN A 264 -4.19 -14.91 29.05
C ASN A 264 -5.19 -14.13 28.16
N TRP A 265 -6.32 -13.69 28.71
CA TRP A 265 -7.25 -12.80 28.00
C TRP A 265 -6.63 -11.47 27.60
N GLU A 266 -5.74 -10.92 28.42
CA GLU A 266 -5.04 -9.68 28.10
C GLU A 266 -4.08 -9.84 26.92
N VAL A 267 -3.23 -10.87 26.95
CA VAL A 267 -2.20 -11.11 25.93
C VAL A 267 -2.81 -11.55 24.60
N PHE A 268 -3.77 -12.47 24.60
CA PHE A 268 -4.29 -13.07 23.38
C PHE A 268 -5.47 -12.30 22.77
N PHE A 269 -6.19 -11.49 23.55
CA PHE A 269 -7.39 -10.78 23.06
C PHE A 269 -7.34 -9.25 23.29
N HIS A 270 -7.20 -8.77 24.53
CA HIS A 270 -7.34 -7.34 24.81
C HIS A 270 -6.22 -6.49 24.22
N ALA A 271 -4.97 -6.90 24.37
CA ALA A 271 -3.82 -6.15 23.84
C ALA A 271 -3.83 -6.08 22.31
N PRO A 272 -3.98 -7.19 21.55
CA PRO A 272 -4.10 -7.11 20.09
C PRO A 272 -5.28 -6.25 19.63
N LEU A 273 -6.44 -6.34 20.31
CA LEU A 273 -7.61 -5.55 19.95
C LEU A 273 -7.38 -4.05 20.20
N ALA A 274 -6.79 -3.70 21.34
CA ALA A 274 -6.48 -2.31 21.68
C ALA A 274 -5.45 -1.72 20.71
N ILE A 275 -4.40 -2.48 20.36
CA ILE A 275 -3.38 -2.07 19.39
C ILE A 275 -4.02 -1.85 18.01
N ALA A 276 -4.86 -2.78 17.54
CA ALA A 276 -5.55 -2.64 16.27
C ALA A 276 -6.46 -1.39 16.23
N ILE A 277 -7.23 -1.15 17.29
CA ILE A 277 -8.09 0.05 17.40
C ILE A 277 -7.25 1.33 17.40
N HIS A 278 -6.15 1.38 18.17
CA HIS A 278 -5.28 2.56 18.19
C HIS A 278 -4.58 2.79 16.85
N LEU A 279 -4.14 1.74 16.15
CA LEU A 279 -3.58 1.87 14.80
C LEU A 279 -4.63 2.38 13.80
N SER A 280 -5.87 1.91 13.90
CA SER A 280 -6.99 2.36 13.08
C SER A 280 -7.34 3.84 13.34
N GLN A 281 -7.41 4.26 14.61
CA GLN A 281 -7.60 5.67 15.00
C GLN A 281 -6.48 6.58 14.48
N ASN A 282 -5.25 6.07 14.40
CA ASN A 282 -4.09 6.75 13.83
C ASN A 282 -3.96 6.53 12.30
N GLN A 283 -5.00 6.06 11.62
CA GLN A 283 -5.08 5.88 10.15
C GLN A 283 -4.06 4.90 9.54
N ARG A 284 -3.46 4.01 10.33
CA ARG A 284 -2.56 2.95 9.86
C ARG A 284 -3.36 1.68 9.55
N PHE A 285 -4.25 1.76 8.55
CA PHE A 285 -5.31 0.77 8.32
C PHE A 285 -4.81 -0.63 7.96
N ALA A 286 -3.77 -0.74 7.12
CA ALA A 286 -3.20 -2.04 6.74
C ALA A 286 -2.52 -2.74 7.91
N GLU A 287 -1.78 -1.99 8.75
CA GLU A 287 -1.18 -2.55 9.96
C GLU A 287 -2.24 -2.88 11.01
N ALA A 288 -3.24 -2.03 11.19
CA ALA A 288 -4.40 -2.32 12.05
C ALA A 288 -5.09 -3.62 11.61
N GLN A 289 -5.23 -3.84 10.29
CA GLN A 289 -5.80 -5.06 9.74
C GLN A 289 -4.98 -6.30 10.09
N GLN A 290 -3.64 -6.25 9.99
CA GLN A 290 -2.77 -7.35 10.43
C GLN A 290 -2.98 -7.68 11.92
N TRP A 291 -3.14 -6.65 12.77
CA TRP A 291 -3.43 -6.84 14.19
C TRP A 291 -4.85 -7.35 14.46
N PHE A 292 -5.82 -7.03 13.60
CA PHE A 292 -7.13 -7.66 13.69
C PHE A 292 -7.11 -9.12 13.22
N HIS A 293 -6.29 -9.49 12.22
CA HIS A 293 -6.15 -10.88 11.76
C HIS A 293 -5.58 -11.82 12.82
N TYR A 294 -4.87 -11.28 13.80
CA TYR A 294 -4.47 -11.98 15.02
C TYR A 294 -5.64 -12.35 15.96
N LEU A 295 -6.83 -11.82 15.71
CA LEU A 295 -8.05 -12.12 16.47
C LEU A 295 -9.08 -12.82 15.59
N PHE A 296 -9.36 -12.22 14.43
CA PHE A 296 -10.34 -12.61 13.46
C PHE A 296 -9.80 -12.38 12.04
N ASP A 297 -9.59 -13.47 11.31
CA ASP A 297 -9.14 -13.46 9.93
C ASP A 297 -10.20 -14.10 9.04
N PRO A 298 -11.03 -13.30 8.35
CA PRO A 298 -12.05 -13.81 7.45
C PRO A 298 -11.48 -14.35 6.12
N THR A 299 -10.18 -14.21 5.87
CA THR A 299 -9.51 -14.63 4.62
C THR A 299 -8.78 -15.97 4.73
N ASP A 300 -8.77 -16.59 5.91
CA ASP A 300 -8.08 -17.86 6.15
C ASP A 300 -8.72 -19.05 5.40
N ASP A 301 -7.91 -19.70 4.57
CA ASP A 301 -8.22 -20.84 3.71
C ASP A 301 -7.73 -22.19 4.26
N SER A 302 -7.15 -22.20 5.47
CA SER A 302 -6.63 -23.42 6.09
C SER A 302 -7.69 -24.51 6.32
N GLU A 303 -7.26 -25.78 6.30
CA GLU A 303 -8.11 -26.94 6.55
C GLU A 303 -8.63 -26.94 8.00
N GLY A 304 -9.91 -26.58 8.18
CA GLY A 304 -10.56 -26.55 9.49
C GLY A 304 -12.07 -26.28 9.40
N PRO A 305 -12.84 -26.64 10.44
CA PRO A 305 -14.28 -26.43 10.44
C PRO A 305 -14.63 -24.93 10.38
N THR A 306 -15.49 -24.54 9.44
CA THR A 306 -16.11 -23.21 9.39
C THR A 306 -17.23 -23.15 10.43
N PRO A 307 -17.33 -22.11 11.29
CA PRO A 307 -16.60 -20.83 11.29
C PRO A 307 -15.36 -20.77 12.21
N ALA A 308 -15.02 -21.86 12.91
CA ALA A 308 -13.97 -21.87 13.93
C ALA A 308 -12.59 -21.47 13.37
N ARG A 309 -12.27 -21.83 12.12
CA ARG A 309 -10.97 -21.48 11.48
C ARG A 309 -10.66 -19.98 11.42
N PHE A 310 -11.70 -19.13 11.30
CA PHE A 310 -11.54 -17.68 11.15
C PHE A 310 -11.16 -16.98 12.46
N TRP A 311 -11.39 -17.63 13.60
CA TRP A 311 -11.04 -17.10 14.92
C TRP A 311 -9.68 -17.62 15.36
N LYS A 312 -8.78 -16.72 15.75
CA LYS A 312 -7.42 -17.08 16.20
C LYS A 312 -7.30 -17.22 17.72
N VAL A 313 -8.30 -16.72 18.45
CA VAL A 313 -8.37 -16.83 19.91
C VAL A 313 -9.13 -18.10 20.29
N ARG A 314 -8.45 -19.02 20.99
CA ARG A 314 -8.96 -20.36 21.31
C ARG A 314 -10.40 -20.41 21.88
N PRO A 315 -10.78 -19.61 22.91
CA PRO A 315 -12.16 -19.58 23.41
C PRO A 315 -13.24 -19.34 22.35
N PHE A 316 -12.92 -18.69 21.23
CA PHE A 316 -13.89 -18.42 20.16
C PHE A 316 -13.98 -19.56 19.13
N GLN A 317 -13.05 -20.52 19.13
CA GLN A 317 -13.08 -21.69 18.23
C GLN A 317 -13.97 -22.82 18.76
N SER A 318 -14.04 -22.98 20.09
CA SER A 318 -14.72 -24.12 20.75
C SER A 318 -16.02 -23.75 21.47
N ALA A 319 -16.33 -22.45 21.63
CA ALA A 319 -17.55 -22.03 22.31
C ALA A 319 -18.77 -22.15 21.39
N ASP A 320 -19.80 -22.87 21.85
CA ASP A 320 -21.13 -22.81 21.21
C ASP A 320 -21.63 -21.36 21.22
N VAL A 321 -21.87 -20.79 20.04
CA VAL A 321 -22.49 -19.46 19.91
C VAL A 321 -23.96 -19.57 20.29
N ARG A 322 -24.26 -19.45 21.58
CA ARG A 322 -25.64 -19.50 22.10
C ARG A 322 -26.31 -18.12 21.95
N GLN A 323 -27.50 -18.08 21.39
CA GLN A 323 -28.25 -16.83 21.28
C GLN A 323 -28.79 -16.44 22.67
N ILE A 324 -28.96 -15.13 22.93
CA ILE A 324 -29.47 -14.67 24.23
C ILE A 324 -30.87 -15.20 24.51
N GLN A 325 -31.69 -15.39 23.47
CA GLN A 325 -33.00 -16.02 23.60
C GLN A 325 -32.91 -17.44 24.14
N ASP A 326 -31.92 -18.24 23.73
CA ASP A 326 -31.77 -19.63 24.19
C ASP A 326 -31.34 -19.67 25.65
N LEU A 327 -30.49 -18.73 26.07
CA LEU A 327 -30.09 -18.56 27.47
C LEU A 327 -31.28 -18.11 28.34
N LEU A 328 -32.09 -17.17 27.85
CA LEU A 328 -33.28 -16.67 28.56
C LEU A 328 -34.38 -17.73 28.64
N VAL A 329 -34.57 -18.52 27.58
CA VAL A 329 -35.49 -19.67 27.58
C VAL A 329 -34.99 -20.74 28.54
N ASN A 330 -33.70 -21.09 28.52
CA ASN A 330 -33.14 -22.07 29.46
C ASN A 330 -33.21 -21.59 30.93
N LEU A 331 -33.03 -20.29 31.17
CA LEU A 331 -33.20 -19.70 32.51
C LEU A 331 -34.65 -19.84 33.00
N ALA A 332 -35.63 -19.76 32.09
CA ALA A 332 -37.05 -19.90 32.40
C ALA A 332 -37.53 -21.36 32.49
N THR A 333 -36.99 -22.27 31.66
CA THR A 333 -37.42 -23.67 31.58
C THR A 333 -36.59 -24.63 32.44
N GLY A 334 -35.32 -24.29 32.71
CA GLY A 334 -34.38 -25.11 33.49
C GLY A 334 -33.95 -26.40 32.79
N ALA A 335 -33.96 -26.44 31.45
CA ALA A 335 -33.65 -27.64 30.67
C ALA A 335 -32.18 -28.10 30.82
N ASP A 336 -31.26 -27.17 31.03
CA ASP A 336 -29.83 -27.39 31.29
C ASP A 336 -29.46 -26.72 32.63
N GLU A 337 -29.27 -27.54 33.67
CA GLU A 337 -29.04 -27.10 35.05
C GLU A 337 -27.67 -26.44 35.25
N GLU A 338 -26.65 -26.89 34.53
CA GLU A 338 -25.30 -26.34 34.59
C GLU A 338 -25.27 -24.95 33.95
N LEU A 339 -25.81 -24.83 32.73
CA LEU A 339 -25.93 -23.56 32.02
C LEU A 339 -26.78 -22.54 32.80
N ARG A 340 -27.83 -23.02 33.47
CA ARG A 340 -28.67 -22.17 34.32
C ARG A 340 -27.87 -21.58 35.48
N ASN A 341 -27.06 -22.40 36.17
CA ASN A 341 -26.25 -21.94 37.30
C ASN A 341 -25.14 -20.96 36.87
N GLU A 342 -24.51 -21.18 35.72
CA GLU A 342 -23.56 -20.22 35.14
C GLU A 342 -24.23 -18.89 34.76
N THR A 343 -25.42 -18.95 34.15
CA THR A 343 -26.20 -17.77 33.79
C THR A 343 -26.59 -16.96 35.02
N VAL A 344 -26.99 -17.62 36.12
CA VAL A 344 -27.30 -16.97 37.41
C VAL A 344 -26.06 -16.28 38.00
N ARG A 345 -24.90 -16.95 38.01
CA ARG A 345 -23.64 -16.33 38.48
C ARG A 345 -23.23 -15.12 37.64
N SER A 346 -23.41 -15.20 36.32
CA SER A 346 -23.21 -14.06 35.42
C SER A 346 -24.13 -12.89 35.81
N ILE A 347 -25.42 -13.17 36.06
CA ILE A 347 -26.40 -12.18 36.50
C ILE A 347 -26.01 -11.49 37.80
N GLU A 348 -25.60 -12.24 38.82
CA GLU A 348 -25.13 -11.68 40.07
C GLU A 348 -23.87 -10.82 39.88
N ALA A 349 -22.93 -11.28 39.05
CA ALA A 349 -21.67 -10.58 38.80
C ALA A 349 -21.87 -9.20 38.14
N TRP A 350 -22.71 -9.09 37.10
CA TRP A 350 -22.98 -7.79 36.49
C TRP A 350 -24.05 -6.98 37.27
N SER A 351 -24.95 -7.60 38.04
CA SER A 351 -25.84 -6.87 38.96
C SER A 351 -25.05 -6.08 40.01
N ASN A 352 -23.97 -6.67 40.53
CA ASN A 352 -23.07 -6.00 41.46
C ASN A 352 -22.18 -4.93 40.79
N ALA A 353 -22.03 -4.96 39.47
CA ALA A 353 -21.18 -4.05 38.70
C ALA A 353 -21.80 -3.67 37.32
N PRO A 354 -22.95 -2.98 37.30
CA PRO A 354 -23.81 -2.88 36.10
C PRO A 354 -23.21 -2.03 34.97
N PHE A 355 -22.30 -1.11 35.29
CA PHE A 355 -21.64 -0.24 34.31
C PHE A 355 -20.29 -0.76 33.82
N ARG A 356 -19.98 -2.05 34.06
CA ARG A 356 -18.73 -2.69 33.59
C ARG A 356 -19.01 -3.69 32.47
N PRO A 357 -18.97 -3.27 31.18
CA PRO A 357 -19.35 -4.14 30.06
C PRO A 357 -18.47 -5.38 29.91
N HIS A 358 -17.19 -5.29 30.33
CA HIS A 358 -16.26 -6.42 30.33
C HIS A 358 -16.68 -7.55 31.29
N VAL A 359 -17.39 -7.24 32.37
CA VAL A 359 -17.92 -8.28 33.29
C VAL A 359 -18.93 -9.14 32.56
N ILE A 360 -19.84 -8.52 31.80
CA ILE A 360 -20.84 -9.21 30.99
C ILE A 360 -20.16 -10.01 29.87
N ALA A 361 -19.20 -9.40 29.18
CA ALA A 361 -18.52 -10.03 28.05
C ALA A 361 -17.63 -11.22 28.43
N ARG A 362 -17.11 -11.28 29.67
CA ARG A 362 -16.37 -12.45 30.20
C ARG A 362 -17.23 -13.69 30.38
N TYR A 363 -18.50 -13.53 30.74
CA TYR A 363 -19.45 -14.64 30.81
C TYR A 363 -20.10 -14.94 29.45
N ARG A 364 -20.16 -13.93 28.57
CA ARG A 364 -20.75 -14.03 27.23
C ARG A 364 -19.72 -13.70 26.15
N HIS A 365 -18.89 -14.69 25.83
CA HIS A 365 -17.85 -14.59 24.79
C HIS A 365 -18.32 -14.01 23.44
N PRO A 366 -19.56 -14.27 22.95
CA PRO A 366 -20.04 -13.65 21.71
C PRO A 366 -20.01 -12.11 21.72
N ALA A 367 -20.10 -11.45 22.88
CA ALA A 367 -19.99 -9.99 22.96
C ALA A 367 -18.61 -9.49 22.52
N TYR A 368 -17.54 -10.21 22.87
CA TYR A 368 -16.19 -9.92 22.42
C TYR A 368 -15.99 -10.23 20.93
N MET A 369 -16.61 -11.30 20.44
CA MET A 369 -16.62 -11.61 19.00
C MET A 369 -17.30 -10.50 18.20
N TYR A 370 -18.50 -10.05 18.61
CA TYR A 370 -19.20 -8.92 17.97
C TYR A 370 -18.37 -7.63 18.03
N LYS A 371 -17.75 -7.32 19.17
CA LYS A 371 -16.90 -6.11 19.26
C LYS A 371 -15.71 -6.19 18.32
N THR A 372 -15.11 -7.37 18.15
CA THR A 372 -13.98 -7.57 17.23
C THR A 372 -14.41 -7.35 15.79
N VAL A 373 -15.53 -7.95 15.37
CA VAL A 373 -16.08 -7.76 14.03
C VAL A 373 -16.48 -6.30 13.79
N MET A 374 -17.16 -5.66 14.75
CA MET A 374 -17.51 -4.24 14.65
C MET A 374 -16.28 -3.34 14.52
N ALA A 375 -15.21 -3.60 15.30
CA ALA A 375 -13.97 -2.85 15.20
C ALA A 375 -13.22 -3.11 13.88
N TYR A 376 -13.29 -4.33 13.36
CA TYR A 376 -12.77 -4.66 12.03
C TYR A 376 -13.53 -3.92 10.92
N LEU A 377 -14.87 -3.87 11.01
CA LEU A 377 -15.73 -3.10 10.12
C LEU A 377 -15.47 -1.60 10.24
N ASP A 378 -15.29 -1.07 11.46
CA ASP A 378 -14.88 0.32 11.68
C ASP A 378 -13.58 0.62 10.92
N ASN A 379 -12.60 -0.29 10.96
CA ASN A 379 -11.33 -0.14 10.24
C ASN A 379 -11.51 -0.17 8.72
N LEU A 380 -12.29 -1.11 8.18
CA LEU A 380 -12.55 -1.19 6.74
C LEU A 380 -13.33 0.04 6.25
N ILE A 381 -14.35 0.49 6.99
CA ILE A 381 -15.12 1.68 6.62
C ILE A 381 -14.25 2.93 6.70
N ALA A 382 -13.44 3.07 7.75
CA ALA A 382 -12.53 4.21 7.88
C ALA A 382 -11.45 4.22 6.78
N TRP A 383 -10.93 3.05 6.40
CA TRP A 383 -9.98 2.89 5.29
C TRP A 383 -10.64 3.23 3.95
N GLY A 384 -11.82 2.68 3.68
CA GLY A 384 -12.62 3.02 2.50
C GLY A 384 -12.98 4.50 2.46
N ASP A 385 -13.35 5.12 3.59
CA ASP A 385 -13.68 6.55 3.69
C ASP A 385 -12.44 7.40 3.41
N SER A 386 -11.26 6.95 3.85
CA SER A 386 -9.98 7.61 3.57
C SER A 386 -9.63 7.56 2.09
N LEU A 387 -9.74 6.38 1.44
CA LEU A 387 -9.51 6.22 0.01
C LEU A 387 -10.53 7.00 -0.82
N PHE A 388 -11.81 6.94 -0.45
CA PHE A 388 -12.89 7.63 -1.15
C PHE A 388 -12.76 9.17 -1.10
N ARG A 389 -12.14 9.71 -0.04
CA ARG A 389 -11.79 11.13 0.09
C ARG A 389 -10.61 11.56 -0.78
N GLN A 390 -9.75 10.65 -1.27
CA GLN A 390 -8.64 10.99 -2.16
C GLN A 390 -9.12 11.42 -3.56
N ASP A 391 -10.32 10.99 -3.93
CA ASP A 391 -11.04 11.48 -5.12
C ASP A 391 -10.33 11.21 -6.46
N THR A 392 -9.69 10.05 -6.58
CA THR A 392 -9.13 9.56 -7.85
C THR A 392 -9.77 8.23 -8.29
N GLY A 393 -9.71 7.89 -9.58
CA GLY A 393 -10.43 6.72 -10.13
C GLY A 393 -10.01 5.42 -9.45
N GLU A 394 -8.71 5.21 -9.34
CA GLU A 394 -8.06 4.05 -8.76
C GLU A 394 -8.32 3.96 -7.25
N ALA A 395 -8.25 5.09 -6.53
CA ALA A 395 -8.56 5.15 -5.11
C ALA A 395 -10.05 4.88 -4.83
N ILE A 396 -10.95 5.27 -5.74
CA ILE A 396 -12.38 4.97 -5.65
C ILE A 396 -12.64 3.49 -5.90
N ASP A 397 -11.96 2.88 -6.86
CA ASP A 397 -12.05 1.44 -7.12
C ASP A 397 -11.49 0.62 -5.95
N GLU A 398 -10.37 1.07 -5.36
CA GLU A 398 -9.83 0.46 -4.13
C GLU A 398 -10.81 0.63 -2.95
N ALA A 399 -11.38 1.83 -2.77
CA ALA A 399 -12.41 2.06 -1.75
C ALA A 399 -13.63 1.15 -1.97
N LEU A 400 -14.07 0.98 -3.22
CA LEU A 400 -15.16 0.08 -3.59
C LEU A 400 -14.85 -1.35 -3.18
N MET A 401 -13.64 -1.86 -3.44
CA MET A 401 -13.22 -3.20 -3.01
C MET A 401 -13.28 -3.35 -1.47
N VAL A 402 -12.81 -2.35 -0.73
CA VAL A 402 -12.83 -2.36 0.74
C VAL A 402 -14.27 -2.34 1.28
N TYR A 403 -15.16 -1.53 0.70
CA TYR A 403 -16.58 -1.51 1.10
C TYR A 403 -17.32 -2.79 0.70
N VAL A 404 -16.99 -3.40 -0.44
CA VAL A 404 -17.56 -4.69 -0.85
C VAL A 404 -17.11 -5.79 0.12
N LEU A 405 -15.85 -5.78 0.56
CA LEU A 405 -15.39 -6.70 1.60
C LEU A 405 -16.18 -6.51 2.91
N ALA A 406 -16.39 -5.25 3.34
CA ALA A 406 -17.22 -4.96 4.50
C ALA A 406 -18.67 -5.43 4.32
N ALA A 407 -19.26 -5.26 3.12
CA ALA A 407 -20.60 -5.73 2.78
C ALA A 407 -20.70 -7.27 2.80
N ASN A 408 -19.67 -7.97 2.30
CA ASN A 408 -19.63 -9.44 2.30
C ASN A 408 -19.53 -10.01 3.72
N ILE A 409 -18.78 -9.35 4.60
CA ILE A 409 -18.69 -9.73 6.02
C ILE A 409 -20.03 -9.49 6.73
N LEU A 410 -20.72 -8.39 6.41
CA LEU A 410 -22.03 -8.07 6.98
C LEU A 410 -23.14 -9.01 6.45
N GLY A 411 -23.07 -9.43 5.20
CA GLY A 411 -24.10 -10.23 4.55
C GLY A 411 -25.40 -9.45 4.31
N PRO A 412 -26.49 -10.13 3.89
CA PRO A 412 -27.78 -9.48 3.67
C PRO A 412 -28.29 -8.84 4.95
N ARG A 413 -28.89 -7.64 4.83
CA ARG A 413 -29.46 -6.93 5.98
C ARG A 413 -30.51 -7.84 6.64
N PRO A 414 -30.43 -8.06 7.97
CA PRO A 414 -31.44 -8.86 8.68
C PRO A 414 -32.84 -8.27 8.51
N GLU A 415 -33.79 -9.08 8.07
CA GLU A 415 -35.18 -8.67 7.95
C GLU A 415 -35.83 -8.47 9.33
N ALA A 416 -36.74 -7.50 9.40
CA ALA A 416 -37.47 -7.26 10.62
C ALA A 416 -38.47 -8.41 10.86
N VAL A 417 -38.13 -9.35 11.75
CA VAL A 417 -39.08 -10.40 12.17
C VAL A 417 -40.33 -9.72 12.75
N PRO A 418 -41.53 -9.97 12.20
CA PRO A 418 -42.79 -9.46 12.74
C PRO A 418 -42.96 -9.94 14.19
N LYS A 419 -43.50 -9.10 15.07
CA LYS A 419 -43.84 -9.54 16.44
C LYS A 419 -44.91 -10.62 16.34
N VAL A 420 -44.60 -11.83 16.81
CA VAL A 420 -45.55 -12.95 16.82
C VAL A 420 -46.54 -12.73 17.96
N GLY A 421 -47.74 -12.24 17.60
CA GLY A 421 -48.84 -11.95 18.54
C GLY A 421 -48.60 -10.77 19.48
N SER A 422 -49.64 -10.39 20.23
CA SER A 422 -49.54 -9.37 21.27
C SER A 422 -49.66 -10.02 22.64
N VAL A 423 -48.82 -9.60 23.60
CA VAL A 423 -48.89 -10.07 24.98
C VAL A 423 -49.61 -9.01 25.80
N ARG A 424 -50.60 -9.40 26.61
CA ARG A 424 -51.41 -8.46 27.39
C ARG A 424 -50.53 -7.50 28.22
N PRO A 425 -50.75 -6.17 28.14
CA PRO A 425 -50.07 -5.21 28.98
C PRO A 425 -50.33 -5.48 30.48
N GLN A 426 -49.25 -5.52 31.27
CA GLN A 426 -49.25 -5.82 32.70
C GLN A 426 -48.61 -4.64 33.44
N THR A 427 -49.13 -4.30 34.60
CA THR A 427 -48.51 -3.30 35.46
C THR A 427 -47.29 -3.88 36.19
N TYR A 428 -46.34 -3.03 36.57
CA TYR A 428 -45.15 -3.45 37.31
C TYR A 428 -45.49 -4.24 38.59
N VAL A 429 -46.56 -3.85 39.29
CA VAL A 429 -47.02 -4.53 40.52
C VAL A 429 -47.42 -5.99 40.26
N ASN A 430 -48.06 -6.27 39.11
CA ASN A 430 -48.45 -7.63 38.73
C ASN A 430 -47.25 -8.48 38.30
N LEU A 431 -46.26 -7.87 37.63
CA LEU A 431 -45.05 -8.56 37.20
C LEU A 431 -44.09 -8.84 38.38
N ARG A 432 -43.95 -7.91 39.33
CA ARG A 432 -42.95 -7.94 40.42
C ARG A 432 -42.90 -9.25 41.22
N LYS A 433 -44.01 -9.96 41.37
CA LYS A 433 -44.07 -11.24 42.11
C LYS A 433 -43.29 -12.36 41.42
N ASP A 434 -43.19 -12.30 40.09
CA ASP A 434 -42.60 -13.34 39.22
C ASP A 434 -41.17 -12.98 38.74
N LEU A 435 -40.71 -11.73 38.93
CA LEU A 435 -39.39 -11.24 38.48
C LEU A 435 -38.30 -11.47 39.55
N LYS A 436 -37.75 -12.69 39.68
CA LYS A 436 -36.68 -12.96 40.67
C LYS A 436 -35.24 -12.96 40.12
N GLN A 437 -34.99 -13.42 38.89
CA GLN A 437 -33.62 -13.67 38.42
C GLN A 437 -33.21 -13.04 37.07
N PHE A 438 -34.10 -12.52 36.22
CA PHE A 438 -33.78 -11.51 35.17
C PHE A 438 -35.05 -10.90 34.55
N GLY A 439 -36.15 -10.91 35.32
CA GLY A 439 -37.45 -10.47 34.83
C GLY A 439 -38.04 -11.22 33.63
N THR A 440 -37.49 -12.40 33.29
CA THR A 440 -37.89 -13.19 32.13
C THR A 440 -39.13 -14.02 32.46
N VAL A 441 -40.31 -13.62 31.96
CA VAL A 441 -41.56 -14.38 32.12
C VAL A 441 -42.00 -14.89 30.76
N MET A 442 -42.09 -16.22 30.60
CA MET A 442 -42.78 -16.85 29.47
C MET A 442 -44.29 -16.69 29.70
N ARG A 443 -44.97 -15.94 28.82
CA ARG A 443 -46.42 -15.71 28.87
C ARG A 443 -47.10 -16.28 27.64
N GLU A 444 -48.37 -16.63 27.79
CA GLU A 444 -49.17 -17.10 26.68
C GLU A 444 -49.43 -15.97 25.68
N VAL A 445 -49.24 -16.25 24.40
CA VAL A 445 -49.40 -15.28 23.31
C VAL A 445 -50.86 -15.28 22.89
N GLU A 446 -51.50 -14.10 22.85
CA GLU A 446 -52.84 -13.96 22.25
C GLU A 446 -52.66 -14.08 20.73
N ALA A 447 -53.22 -15.14 20.14
CA ALA A 447 -53.04 -15.47 18.73
C ALA A 447 -54.02 -14.69 17.85
N ASP A 448 -53.52 -13.74 17.06
CA ASP A 448 -54.25 -13.12 15.93
C ASP A 448 -53.97 -13.88 14.60
N ILE A 449 -53.90 -15.22 14.63
CA ILE A 449 -53.58 -16.05 13.44
C ILE A 449 -54.79 -16.93 13.05
N PRO A 450 -55.40 -16.78 11.85
CA PRO A 450 -56.60 -17.51 11.42
C PRO A 450 -56.43 -19.03 11.17
N PHE A 451 -55.26 -19.62 11.40
CA PHE A 451 -54.95 -21.01 11.01
C PHE A 451 -55.03 -22.05 12.14
N ALA A 452 -55.49 -21.68 13.33
CA ALA A 452 -55.60 -22.58 14.48
C ALA A 452 -56.86 -23.48 14.54
N VAL A 453 -57.60 -23.64 13.42
CA VAL A 453 -58.88 -24.38 13.36
C VAL A 453 -58.79 -25.74 12.63
N LEU A 454 -57.60 -26.26 12.35
CA LEU A 454 -57.47 -27.62 11.78
C LEU A 454 -57.17 -28.67 12.88
N PRO A 455 -57.83 -29.84 12.87
CA PRO A 455 -57.59 -30.88 13.86
C PRO A 455 -56.22 -31.54 13.66
N PHE A 456 -55.56 -31.85 14.78
CA PHE A 456 -54.21 -32.40 14.86
C PHE A 456 -54.09 -33.81 14.24
N PRO A 457 -52.98 -34.15 13.54
CA PRO A 457 -52.67 -35.52 13.17
C PRO A 457 -52.20 -36.34 14.38
N THR A 458 -52.65 -37.59 14.44
CA THR A 458 -52.38 -38.61 15.46
C THR A 458 -50.94 -39.15 15.44
N GLU A 459 -50.57 -39.72 16.60
CA GLU A 459 -49.27 -40.28 16.96
C GLU A 459 -48.65 -41.18 15.89
N THR A 460 -47.42 -40.83 15.46
CA THR A 460 -46.49 -41.78 14.88
C THR A 460 -45.11 -41.60 15.51
N SER A 461 -44.56 -42.74 15.93
CA SER A 461 -43.36 -42.92 16.72
C SER A 461 -42.12 -42.36 16.03
N GLY A 462 -41.40 -41.47 16.71
CA GLY A 462 -40.11 -40.96 16.27
C GLY A 462 -39.76 -39.64 16.93
N SER A 463 -38.84 -39.67 17.90
CA SER A 463 -38.31 -38.51 18.59
C SER A 463 -37.70 -37.51 17.60
N SER A 464 -38.45 -36.47 17.27
CA SER A 464 -37.98 -35.30 16.51
C SER A 464 -38.14 -34.06 17.38
N ALA A 465 -37.02 -33.38 17.64
CA ALA A 465 -36.96 -32.11 18.38
C ALA A 465 -37.87 -31.02 17.78
N HIS A 466 -38.36 -31.20 16.54
CA HIS A 466 -39.32 -30.29 15.91
C HIS A 466 -40.72 -30.33 16.56
N VAL A 467 -41.11 -31.42 17.22
CA VAL A 467 -42.44 -31.51 17.88
C VAL A 467 -42.47 -30.78 19.24
N ALA A 468 -41.34 -30.67 19.94
CA ALA A 468 -41.22 -29.79 21.12
C ALA A 468 -41.36 -28.31 20.75
N THR A 469 -40.94 -27.96 19.53
CA THR A 469 -41.02 -26.60 18.97
C THR A 469 -42.49 -26.23 18.67
N ILE A 470 -43.32 -27.19 18.23
CA ILE A 470 -44.76 -26.98 17.98
C ILE A 470 -45.55 -26.79 19.30
N ARG A 471 -45.12 -27.38 20.43
CA ARG A 471 -45.72 -27.08 21.76
C ARG A 471 -45.39 -25.67 22.27
N SER A 472 -44.38 -25.00 21.71
CA SER A 472 -43.97 -23.63 22.09
C SER A 472 -44.73 -22.52 21.37
N LEU A 473 -45.58 -22.85 20.39
CA LEU A 473 -46.41 -21.88 19.63
C LEU A 473 -47.43 -21.11 20.49
N GLY A 474 -47.54 -21.43 21.78
CA GLY A 474 -48.40 -20.72 22.73
C GLY A 474 -47.69 -19.81 23.72
N LYS A 475 -46.36 -19.82 23.88
CA LYS A 475 -45.67 -19.06 24.96
C LYS A 475 -44.43 -18.29 24.46
N ALA A 476 -44.39 -16.98 24.70
CA ALA A 476 -43.26 -16.10 24.34
C ALA A 476 -42.74 -15.27 25.53
N LEU A 477 -41.54 -14.72 25.38
CA LEU A 477 -40.95 -13.79 26.35
C LEU A 477 -41.78 -12.50 26.45
N TYR A 478 -42.11 -12.08 27.67
CA TYR A 478 -42.91 -10.87 27.90
C TYR A 478 -42.23 -9.59 27.38
N PHE A 479 -40.92 -9.46 27.63
CA PHE A 479 -40.08 -8.41 27.04
C PHE A 479 -39.25 -9.04 25.93
N GLY A 480 -39.43 -8.56 24.69
CA GLY A 480 -38.61 -8.99 23.56
C GLY A 480 -37.16 -8.52 23.69
N VAL A 481 -36.22 -9.22 23.04
CA VAL A 481 -34.81 -8.81 22.99
C VAL A 481 -34.70 -7.61 22.03
N PRO A 482 -34.22 -6.43 22.48
CA PRO A 482 -34.06 -5.29 21.60
C PRO A 482 -32.98 -5.54 20.55
N ARG A 483 -33.14 -4.95 19.37
CA ARG A 483 -32.13 -4.99 18.31
C ARG A 483 -30.96 -4.09 18.68
N ASN A 484 -29.77 -4.41 18.16
CA ASN A 484 -28.61 -3.56 18.32
C ASN A 484 -28.53 -2.56 17.16
N ASP A 485 -29.04 -1.35 17.38
CA ASP A 485 -29.09 -0.31 16.35
C ASP A 485 -27.70 0.11 15.85
N LYS A 486 -26.67 0.04 16.72
CA LYS A 486 -25.29 0.33 16.32
C LYS A 486 -24.76 -0.70 15.33
N LEU A 487 -25.10 -1.97 15.52
CA LEU A 487 -24.72 -3.02 14.58
C LEU A 487 -25.46 -2.82 13.25
N LEU A 488 -26.76 -2.52 13.29
CA LEU A 488 -27.58 -2.25 12.10
C LEU A 488 -27.11 -1.03 11.30
N GLY A 489 -26.60 0.00 11.98
CA GLY A 489 -26.07 1.20 11.33
C GLY A 489 -24.86 0.97 10.40
N TYR A 490 -24.15 -0.14 10.55
CA TYR A 490 -23.07 -0.51 9.61
C TYR A 490 -23.62 -0.85 8.22
N TRP A 491 -24.76 -1.54 8.12
CA TRP A 491 -25.42 -1.79 6.84
C TRP A 491 -25.84 -0.49 6.18
N ASP A 492 -26.41 0.44 6.95
CA ASP A 492 -26.83 1.75 6.43
C ASP A 492 -25.64 2.57 5.94
N THR A 493 -24.53 2.56 6.69
CA THR A 493 -23.31 3.29 6.33
C THR A 493 -22.66 2.71 5.07
N VAL A 494 -22.43 1.40 5.02
CA VAL A 494 -21.81 0.74 3.85
C VAL A 494 -22.70 0.87 2.62
N ALA A 495 -24.03 0.72 2.78
CA ALA A 495 -24.98 0.92 1.68
C ALA A 495 -24.96 2.36 1.16
N ASP A 496 -24.90 3.37 2.04
CA ASP A 496 -24.76 4.78 1.65
C ASP A 496 -23.46 5.03 0.89
N ARG A 497 -22.31 4.49 1.34
CA ARG A 497 -21.03 4.65 0.63
C ARG A 497 -21.03 4.01 -0.75
N LEU A 498 -21.50 2.76 -0.84
CA LEU A 498 -21.63 2.05 -2.11
C LEU A 498 -22.62 2.76 -3.05
N PHE A 499 -23.71 3.30 -2.52
CA PHE A 499 -24.65 4.10 -3.30
C PHE A 499 -23.98 5.37 -3.85
N LYS A 500 -23.23 6.10 -3.01
CA LYS A 500 -22.51 7.31 -3.44
C LYS A 500 -21.49 7.02 -4.54
N ILE A 501 -20.67 5.97 -4.39
CA ILE A 501 -19.71 5.54 -5.43
C ILE A 501 -20.43 5.20 -6.74
N ARG A 502 -21.48 4.36 -6.67
CA ARG A 502 -22.24 3.93 -7.86
C ARG A 502 -22.95 5.06 -8.60
N ASN A 503 -23.25 6.17 -7.92
CA ASN A 503 -23.94 7.34 -8.48
C ASN A 503 -22.99 8.54 -8.70
N SER A 504 -21.67 8.35 -8.65
CA SER A 504 -20.68 9.42 -8.84
C SER A 504 -20.84 10.61 -7.87
N LEU A 505 -21.19 10.33 -6.61
CA LEU A 505 -21.25 11.31 -5.53
C LEU A 505 -19.98 11.24 -4.67
N ASN A 506 -19.59 12.35 -4.04
CA ASN A 506 -18.57 12.37 -2.99
C ASN A 506 -19.14 11.97 -1.61
N LEU A 507 -18.30 11.93 -0.58
CA LEU A 507 -18.68 11.48 0.76
C LEU A 507 -19.82 12.31 1.40
N GLN A 508 -19.88 13.62 1.13
CA GLN A 508 -20.92 14.54 1.60
C GLN A 508 -22.23 14.43 0.79
N GLY A 509 -22.24 13.68 -0.31
CA GLY A 509 -23.41 13.50 -1.19
C GLY A 509 -23.52 14.52 -2.33
N VAL A 510 -22.43 15.21 -2.67
CA VAL A 510 -22.36 16.15 -3.79
C VAL A 510 -21.89 15.42 -5.06
N PHE A 511 -22.57 15.64 -6.18
CA PHE A 511 -22.24 15.02 -7.48
C PHE A 511 -20.90 15.49 -8.05
N ARG A 512 -20.15 14.58 -8.69
CA ARG A 512 -18.86 14.88 -9.33
C ARG A 512 -18.67 14.12 -10.65
N GLN A 513 -17.86 14.71 -11.54
CA GLN A 513 -17.40 14.09 -12.79
C GLN A 513 -15.90 13.82 -12.67
N LEU A 514 -15.53 12.53 -12.68
CA LEU A 514 -14.14 12.09 -12.59
C LEU A 514 -13.43 12.25 -13.95
N ALA A 515 -12.14 12.60 -13.93
CA ALA A 515 -11.32 12.59 -15.14
C ALA A 515 -11.17 11.17 -15.69
N LEU A 516 -11.25 10.99 -17.01
CA LEU A 516 -11.32 9.66 -17.67
C LEU A 516 -10.04 8.82 -17.54
N PHE A 517 -8.89 9.45 -17.27
CA PHE A 517 -7.62 8.79 -17.00
C PHE A 517 -6.84 9.59 -15.96
N GLU A 518 -6.25 8.93 -14.95
CA GLU A 518 -5.10 9.49 -14.27
C GLU A 518 -3.93 9.60 -15.28
N PRO A 519 -3.06 10.61 -15.18
CA PRO A 519 -1.83 10.61 -15.95
C PRO A 519 -0.96 9.41 -15.52
N PRO A 520 -0.54 8.52 -16.45
CA PRO A 520 0.27 7.36 -16.09
C PRO A 520 1.65 7.79 -15.59
N ILE A 521 2.11 7.20 -14.48
CA ILE A 521 3.49 7.37 -14.01
C ILE A 521 4.40 6.45 -14.84
N ASP A 522 5.28 7.04 -15.66
CA ASP A 522 6.40 6.36 -16.32
C ASP A 522 7.72 6.73 -15.61
N PRO A 523 8.55 5.75 -15.16
CA PRO A 523 9.41 5.95 -14.00
C PRO A 523 10.78 6.61 -14.27
N ALA A 524 11.20 6.82 -15.52
CA ALA A 524 12.54 7.39 -15.77
C ALA A 524 12.61 8.39 -16.92
N LEU A 525 11.74 8.25 -17.92
CA LEU A 525 11.79 9.07 -19.14
C LEU A 525 10.91 10.32 -19.02
N LEU A 526 9.77 10.21 -18.33
CA LEU A 526 8.88 11.34 -18.01
C LEU A 526 9.50 12.33 -17.01
N ALA A 527 10.40 11.86 -16.14
CA ALA A 527 11.08 12.71 -15.16
C ALA A 527 12.02 13.76 -15.77
N ARG A 528 12.53 13.56 -17.00
CA ARG A 528 13.41 14.53 -17.69
C ARG A 528 12.69 15.38 -18.73
N ALA A 529 11.67 14.85 -19.41
CA ALA A 529 10.91 15.59 -20.42
C ALA A 529 9.80 16.48 -19.82
N ALA A 530 9.17 16.06 -18.72
CA ALA A 530 8.13 16.85 -18.04
C ALA A 530 8.69 18.05 -17.26
N ALA A 531 9.93 17.98 -16.78
CA ALA A 531 10.62 19.11 -16.16
C ALA A 531 10.92 20.27 -17.13
N ALA A 532 10.83 20.04 -18.45
CA ALA A 532 11.06 21.02 -19.51
C ALA A 532 9.80 21.39 -20.33
N GLY A 533 8.64 20.77 -20.05
CA GLY A 533 7.32 21.22 -20.55
C GLY A 533 6.91 20.79 -21.97
N LEU A 534 7.19 19.55 -22.40
CA LEU A 534 7.07 19.10 -23.80
C LEU A 534 6.18 17.86 -24.04
N ASP A 535 5.48 17.85 -25.18
CA ASP A 535 4.49 16.82 -25.60
C ASP A 535 5.13 15.52 -26.12
N VAL A 536 4.69 14.38 -25.54
CA VAL A 536 5.26 13.03 -25.68
C VAL A 536 5.09 12.44 -27.09
N GLY A 537 4.07 12.87 -27.84
CA GLY A 537 3.85 12.42 -29.23
C GLY A 537 4.91 12.88 -30.23
N SER A 538 5.66 13.93 -29.92
CA SER A 538 6.70 14.48 -30.80
C SER A 538 8.06 13.77 -30.65
N ILE A 539 8.31 13.15 -29.49
CA ILE A 539 9.54 12.40 -29.17
C ILE A 539 9.60 11.07 -29.92
N VAL A 540 8.45 10.40 -30.07
CA VAL A 540 8.33 9.11 -30.78
C VAL A 540 8.50 9.27 -32.30
N ASN A 541 8.11 10.41 -32.86
CA ASN A 541 8.26 10.69 -34.30
C ASN A 541 9.67 11.13 -34.71
N GLY A 542 10.54 11.51 -33.75
CA GLY A 542 11.91 11.95 -34.02
C GLY A 542 12.90 10.79 -34.25
N LEU A 543 12.69 9.64 -33.60
CA LEU A 543 13.57 8.47 -33.69
C LEU A 543 13.51 7.75 -35.06
N SER A 544 12.46 8.01 -35.83
CA SER A 544 12.13 7.34 -37.10
C SER A 544 12.29 8.24 -38.33
N GLN A 545 12.94 9.41 -38.21
CA GLN A 545 13.08 10.30 -39.35
C GLN A 545 14.04 9.72 -40.41
N PRO A 546 13.64 9.68 -41.70
CA PRO A 546 14.51 9.23 -42.78
C PRO A 546 15.73 10.15 -42.86
N LEU A 547 16.89 9.56 -43.11
CA LEU A 547 18.13 10.30 -43.30
C LEU A 547 17.96 11.31 -44.45
N PRO A 548 18.26 12.60 -44.25
CA PRO A 548 18.21 13.56 -45.34
C PRO A 548 19.29 13.27 -46.38
N LEU A 549 18.99 13.55 -47.65
CA LEU A 549 19.93 13.37 -48.76
C LEU A 549 21.03 14.45 -48.80
N VAL A 550 20.81 15.57 -48.12
CA VAL A 550 21.66 16.76 -48.13
C VAL A 550 22.50 16.81 -46.85
N ARG A 551 23.72 17.32 -46.97
CA ARG A 551 24.68 17.51 -45.89
C ARG A 551 24.20 18.53 -44.86
N PHE A 552 24.75 18.39 -43.65
CA PHE A 552 24.44 19.20 -42.49
C PHE A 552 24.55 20.71 -42.75
N GLN A 553 25.65 21.16 -43.37
CA GLN A 553 25.95 22.58 -43.55
C GLN A 553 24.88 23.32 -44.38
N VAL A 554 24.32 22.68 -45.39
CA VAL A 554 23.26 23.28 -46.23
C VAL A 554 21.93 23.32 -45.45
N LEU A 555 21.61 22.24 -44.73
CA LEU A 555 20.38 22.14 -43.95
C LEU A 555 20.36 23.12 -42.78
N VAL A 556 21.49 23.30 -42.08
CA VAL A 556 21.58 24.25 -40.96
C VAL A 556 21.47 25.70 -41.44
N GLN A 557 22.01 26.02 -42.62
CA GLN A 557 21.82 27.33 -43.25
C GLN A 557 20.35 27.57 -43.63
N LYS A 558 19.71 26.60 -44.27
CA LYS A 558 18.28 26.71 -44.66
C LYS A 558 17.35 26.77 -43.46
N ALA A 559 17.65 26.01 -42.39
CA ALA A 559 16.95 26.12 -41.12
C ALA A 559 17.07 27.54 -40.56
N ASN A 560 18.28 28.13 -40.54
CA ASN A 560 18.50 29.49 -40.07
C ASN A 560 17.72 30.54 -40.89
N GLU A 561 17.62 30.41 -42.21
CA GLU A 561 16.84 31.30 -43.08
C GLU A 561 15.35 31.28 -42.71
N LEU A 562 14.74 30.08 -42.65
CA LEU A 562 13.33 29.92 -42.29
C LEU A 562 13.04 30.40 -40.87
N VAL A 563 13.97 30.18 -39.95
CA VAL A 563 13.85 30.67 -38.57
C VAL A 563 13.80 32.21 -38.51
N GLN A 564 14.47 32.95 -39.40
CA GLN A 564 14.32 34.41 -39.43
C GLN A 564 12.92 34.85 -39.88
N GLU A 565 12.30 34.13 -40.83
CA GLU A 565 10.92 34.42 -41.24
C GLU A 565 9.93 34.18 -40.10
N VAL A 566 10.11 33.09 -39.36
CA VAL A 566 9.32 32.77 -38.15
C VAL A 566 9.43 33.92 -37.13
N LYS A 567 10.64 34.44 -36.87
CA LYS A 567 10.83 35.58 -35.95
C LYS A 567 10.08 36.83 -36.40
N SER A 568 10.12 37.15 -37.69
CA SER A 568 9.41 38.29 -38.27
C SER A 568 7.89 38.17 -38.11
N LEU A 569 7.33 36.99 -38.44
CA LEU A 569 5.91 36.69 -38.27
C LEU A 569 5.51 36.69 -36.78
N GLY A 570 6.38 36.23 -35.89
CA GLY A 570 6.19 36.31 -34.44
C GLY A 570 6.06 37.74 -33.94
N SER A 571 6.90 38.67 -34.41
CA SER A 571 6.78 40.09 -34.10
C SER A 571 5.49 40.71 -34.65
N GLY A 572 5.06 40.31 -35.85
CA GLY A 572 3.80 40.76 -36.45
C GLY A 572 2.58 40.27 -35.67
N LEU A 573 2.60 39.00 -35.23
CA LEU A 573 1.56 38.41 -34.40
C LEU A 573 1.44 39.12 -33.06
N LEU A 574 2.59 39.38 -32.39
CA LEU A 574 2.63 40.12 -31.13
C LEU A 574 1.98 41.50 -31.28
N SER A 575 2.31 42.26 -32.32
CA SER A 575 1.73 43.60 -32.52
C SER A 575 0.22 43.55 -32.80
N ALA A 576 -0.27 42.54 -33.53
CA ALA A 576 -1.70 42.37 -33.77
C ALA A 576 -2.45 42.01 -32.48
N MET A 577 -1.86 41.14 -31.65
CA MET A 577 -2.38 40.80 -30.33
C MET A 577 -2.42 42.01 -29.40
N GLU A 578 -1.34 42.76 -29.26
CA GLU A 578 -1.27 43.96 -28.40
C GLU A 578 -2.36 44.99 -28.75
N LYS A 579 -2.66 45.14 -30.04
CA LYS A 579 -3.70 46.06 -30.52
C LYS A 579 -5.10 45.50 -30.31
N GLU A 580 -5.32 44.20 -30.57
CA GLU A 580 -6.59 43.53 -30.26
C GLU A 580 -6.88 43.60 -28.77
N ASP A 581 -5.88 43.31 -27.94
CA ASP A 581 -5.97 43.34 -26.49
C ASP A 581 -6.12 44.77 -25.99
N GLY A 582 -5.46 45.77 -26.60
CA GLY A 582 -5.65 47.18 -26.29
C GLY A 582 -7.08 47.66 -26.52
N GLU A 583 -7.68 47.31 -27.66
CA GLU A 583 -9.09 47.64 -27.97
C GLU A 583 -10.06 46.82 -27.14
N SER A 584 -9.78 45.52 -26.97
CA SER A 584 -10.56 44.65 -26.08
C SER A 584 -10.52 45.17 -24.66
N LEU A 585 -9.37 45.65 -24.18
CA LEU A 585 -9.19 46.24 -22.85
C LEU A 585 -9.90 47.59 -22.75
N ALA A 586 -9.93 48.41 -23.80
CA ALA A 586 -10.70 49.64 -23.81
C ALA A 586 -12.21 49.38 -23.70
N ILE A 587 -12.73 48.44 -24.51
CA ILE A 587 -14.13 48.00 -24.46
C ILE A 587 -14.42 47.37 -23.09
N LEU A 588 -13.52 46.50 -22.62
CA LEU A 588 -13.66 45.84 -21.34
C LEU A 588 -13.60 46.84 -20.20
N ARG A 589 -12.74 47.87 -20.26
CA ARG A 589 -12.70 48.96 -19.28
C ARG A 589 -14.00 49.76 -19.27
N ALA A 590 -14.55 50.11 -20.43
CA ALA A 590 -15.82 50.83 -20.51
C ALA A 590 -16.99 49.96 -20.01
N LYS A 591 -17.02 48.68 -20.38
CA LYS A 591 -18.00 47.72 -19.85
C LYS A 591 -17.83 47.52 -18.36
N HIS A 592 -16.61 47.27 -17.89
CA HIS A 592 -16.28 47.14 -16.49
C HIS A 592 -16.60 48.40 -15.74
N GLU A 593 -16.34 49.60 -16.26
CA GLU A 593 -16.72 50.85 -15.62
C GLU A 593 -18.23 50.92 -15.49
N ARG A 594 -18.99 50.66 -16.54
CA ARG A 594 -20.46 50.61 -16.47
C ARG A 594 -20.96 49.55 -15.50
N THR A 595 -20.41 48.34 -15.53
CA THR A 595 -20.82 47.24 -14.65
C THR A 595 -20.35 47.48 -13.22
N VAL A 596 -19.16 48.02 -12.98
CA VAL A 596 -18.62 48.43 -11.67
C VAL A 596 -19.46 49.56 -11.13
N LEU A 597 -19.88 50.52 -11.94
CA LEU A 597 -20.84 51.53 -11.53
C LEU A 597 -22.19 50.86 -11.21
N GLY A 598 -22.71 49.94 -12.03
CA GLY A 598 -23.94 49.19 -11.70
C GLY A 598 -23.84 48.35 -10.41
N MET A 599 -22.71 47.70 -10.17
CA MET A 599 -22.43 46.97 -8.93
C MET A 599 -22.22 47.93 -7.76
N ALA A 600 -21.54 49.04 -7.99
CA ALA A 600 -21.34 50.09 -7.00
C ALA A 600 -22.66 50.79 -6.67
N GLU A 601 -23.68 50.74 -7.53
CA GLU A 601 -25.03 51.17 -7.15
C GLU A 601 -25.56 50.28 -6.04
N GLN A 602 -25.38 48.96 -6.14
CA GLN A 602 -25.73 48.04 -5.05
C GLN A 602 -24.88 48.30 -3.80
N ILE A 603 -23.62 48.71 -3.93
CA ILE A 603 -22.78 49.14 -2.80
C ILE A 603 -23.30 50.45 -2.21
N LYS A 604 -23.67 51.45 -3.02
CA LYS A 604 -24.22 52.73 -2.55
C LYS A 604 -25.57 52.53 -1.87
N TYR A 605 -26.43 51.69 -2.46
CA TYR A 605 -27.68 51.25 -1.84
C TYR A 605 -27.39 50.44 -0.56
N GLY A 606 -26.38 49.58 -0.59
CA GLY A 606 -25.89 48.82 0.55
C GLY A 606 -25.34 49.73 1.66
N GLN A 607 -24.64 50.81 1.34
CA GLN A 607 -24.14 51.83 2.27
C GLN A 607 -25.30 52.60 2.90
N LEU A 608 -26.35 52.88 2.16
CA LEU A 608 -27.60 53.43 2.71
C LEU A 608 -28.24 52.42 3.66
N GLN A 609 -28.40 51.15 3.25
CA GLN A 609 -28.93 50.10 4.13
C GLN A 609 -28.04 49.88 5.35
N GLU A 610 -26.71 49.94 5.20
CA GLU A 610 -25.74 49.85 6.28
C GLU A 610 -25.86 51.03 7.22
N ALA A 611 -26.01 52.27 6.72
CA ALA A 611 -26.24 53.43 7.56
C ALA A 611 -27.54 53.28 8.37
N ILE A 612 -28.61 52.77 7.75
CA ILE A 612 -29.87 52.43 8.42
C ILE A 612 -29.64 51.35 9.49
N LYS A 613 -28.94 50.25 9.16
CA LYS A 613 -28.65 49.14 10.08
C LYS A 613 -27.66 49.52 11.18
N ALA A 614 -26.72 50.42 10.93
CA ALA A 614 -25.78 50.97 11.91
C ALA A 614 -26.53 51.86 12.90
N LYS A 615 -27.48 52.68 12.43
CA LYS A 615 -28.40 53.40 13.29
C LYS A 615 -29.23 52.44 14.15
N GLU A 616 -29.83 51.40 13.56
CA GLU A 616 -30.56 50.36 14.32
C GLU A 616 -29.67 49.66 15.35
N GLY A 617 -28.42 49.35 15.01
CA GLY A 617 -27.42 48.76 15.91
C GLY A 617 -27.02 49.68 17.06
N LEU A 618 -26.91 50.99 16.81
CA LEU A 618 -26.68 52.00 17.87
C LEU A 618 -27.88 52.11 18.81
N ILE A 619 -29.12 51.96 18.31
CA ILE A 619 -30.30 51.87 19.17
C ILE A 619 -30.21 50.64 20.08
N LYS A 620 -29.79 49.47 19.55
CA LYS A 620 -29.56 48.28 20.39
C LYS A 620 -28.40 48.44 21.37
N SER A 621 -27.35 49.19 21.00
CA SER A 621 -26.23 49.50 21.89
C SER A 621 -26.67 50.43 23.02
N LEU A 622 -27.53 51.41 22.73
CA LEU A 622 -28.14 52.28 23.72
C LEU A 622 -29.01 51.47 24.71
N GLU A 623 -29.86 50.57 24.21
CA GLU A 623 -30.65 49.66 25.06
C GLU A 623 -29.76 48.87 26.03
N LEU A 624 -28.62 48.36 25.55
CA LEU A 624 -27.66 47.61 26.38
C LEU A 624 -26.93 48.50 27.41
N ALA A 625 -26.53 49.70 27.03
CA ALA A 625 -25.90 50.67 27.94
C ALA A 625 -26.86 51.07 29.07
N VAL A 626 -28.13 51.31 28.72
CA VAL A 626 -29.22 51.54 29.68
C VAL A 626 -29.39 50.35 30.61
N GLN A 627 -29.42 49.11 30.10
CA GLN A 627 -29.53 47.93 30.96
C GLN A 627 -28.37 47.79 31.94
N ARG A 628 -27.13 48.09 31.52
CA ARG A 628 -25.96 48.07 32.43
C ARG A 628 -26.02 49.14 33.49
N TYR A 629 -26.40 50.36 33.11
CA TYR A 629 -26.62 51.45 34.06
C TYR A 629 -27.65 51.05 35.11
N SER A 630 -28.80 50.55 34.68
CA SER A 630 -29.86 50.07 35.58
C SER A 630 -29.37 48.93 36.48
N TYR A 631 -28.58 47.97 35.97
CA TYR A 631 -28.03 46.87 36.76
C TYR A 631 -27.12 47.36 37.91
N TYR A 632 -26.19 48.28 37.63
CA TYR A 632 -25.26 48.77 38.65
C TYR A 632 -25.95 49.71 39.65
N GLU A 633 -26.89 50.54 39.22
CA GLU A 633 -27.69 51.36 40.15
C GLU A 633 -28.56 50.50 41.09
N LEU A 634 -29.08 49.36 40.62
CA LEU A 634 -29.78 48.40 41.48
C LEU A 634 -28.85 47.76 42.52
N GLN A 635 -27.62 47.38 42.15
CA GLN A 635 -26.63 46.84 43.11
C GLN A 635 -26.19 47.87 44.15
N LEU A 636 -26.26 49.15 43.82
CA LEU A 636 -26.00 50.29 44.73
C LEU A 636 -27.25 50.72 45.52
N GLY A 637 -28.37 50.02 45.37
CA GLY A 637 -29.56 50.16 46.21
C GLY A 637 -30.64 51.14 45.73
N LYS A 638 -30.59 51.66 44.49
CA LYS A 638 -31.68 52.51 43.94
C LYS A 638 -32.88 51.69 43.46
N GLY A 639 -34.08 52.28 43.53
CA GLY A 639 -35.31 51.65 43.04
C GLY A 639 -35.52 51.78 41.51
N PRO A 640 -36.30 50.90 40.85
CA PRO A 640 -36.51 50.95 39.40
C PRO A 640 -37.10 52.27 38.87
N ASP A 641 -38.09 52.85 39.57
CA ASP A 641 -38.75 54.10 39.14
C ASP A 641 -37.81 55.32 39.21
N GLU A 642 -36.89 55.33 40.18
CA GLU A 642 -35.87 56.37 40.32
C GLU A 642 -34.80 56.27 39.20
N ILE A 643 -34.56 55.07 38.66
CA ILE A 643 -33.60 54.82 37.59
C ILE A 643 -34.17 55.29 36.24
N GLU A 644 -35.44 55.01 35.94
CA GLU A 644 -36.07 55.43 34.67
C GLU A 644 -36.15 56.96 34.54
N GLN A 645 -36.48 57.67 35.62
CA GLN A 645 -36.55 59.14 35.61
C GLN A 645 -35.19 59.82 35.45
N ALA A 646 -34.09 59.12 35.76
CA ALA A 646 -32.73 59.65 35.65
C ALA A 646 -32.17 59.59 34.21
N ILE A 647 -32.80 58.87 33.28
CA ILE A 647 -32.34 58.71 31.90
C ILE A 647 -32.99 59.77 30.98
N PRO A 648 -32.21 60.63 30.29
CA PRO A 648 -32.77 61.66 29.41
C PRO A 648 -33.22 61.11 28.03
N GLY A 649 -34.18 61.79 27.38
CA GLY A 649 -34.68 61.47 26.02
C GLY A 649 -34.04 62.28 24.88
N LEU A 650 -34.18 61.81 23.63
CA LEU A 650 -33.61 62.43 22.41
C LEU A 650 -34.71 62.84 21.40
N ASP A 651 -34.67 64.09 20.90
CA ASP A 651 -35.64 64.64 19.93
C ASP A 651 -35.46 64.13 18.48
N GLU A 652 -36.50 64.24 17.63
CA GLU A 652 -36.45 63.84 16.21
C GLU A 652 -35.56 64.74 15.32
N LEU A 653 -35.13 64.25 14.15
CA LEU A 653 -34.26 64.99 13.21
C LEU A 653 -35.07 65.87 12.23
N ASP A 654 -34.84 67.18 12.24
CA ASP A 654 -35.40 68.12 11.26
C ASP A 654 -34.66 68.06 9.91
N ARG A 655 -35.25 67.34 8.94
CA ARG A 655 -34.71 67.14 7.59
C ARG A 655 -34.81 68.39 6.71
N GLU A 656 -35.82 69.23 6.92
CA GLU A 656 -36.08 70.39 6.06
C GLU A 656 -35.04 71.50 6.32
N SER A 657 -34.64 71.67 7.57
CA SER A 657 -33.53 72.55 7.95
C SER A 657 -32.17 72.05 7.44
N LEU A 658 -32.01 70.73 7.30
CA LEU A 658 -30.78 70.10 6.81
C LEU A 658 -30.56 70.38 5.30
N GLU A 659 -31.61 70.21 4.48
CA GLU A 659 -31.56 70.50 3.04
C GLU A 659 -31.28 71.99 2.76
N LYS A 660 -31.77 72.88 3.64
CA LYS A 660 -31.55 74.34 3.57
C LYS A 660 -30.26 74.81 4.26
N LEU A 661 -29.43 73.89 4.78
CA LEU A 661 -28.16 74.16 5.47
C LEU A 661 -28.29 75.08 6.72
N LYS A 662 -29.39 74.99 7.49
CA LYS A 662 -29.66 75.82 8.69
C LYS A 662 -29.89 74.99 9.97
N PHE A 663 -29.05 74.01 10.25
CA PHE A 663 -29.21 73.08 11.39
C PHE A 663 -28.61 73.60 12.71
N ALA A 664 -29.33 73.51 13.84
CA ALA A 664 -28.87 73.83 15.21
C ALA A 664 -29.42 72.82 16.25
N MET A 665 -28.63 72.46 17.29
CA MET A 665 -28.99 71.41 18.26
C MET A 665 -28.41 71.63 19.67
N THR A 666 -29.14 71.15 20.71
CA THR A 666 -28.72 71.05 22.13
C THR A 666 -28.79 69.60 22.59
N GLU A 667 -27.79 69.09 23.33
CA GLU A 667 -27.67 67.67 23.72
C GLU A 667 -27.99 67.42 25.20
N PRO A 668 -28.66 66.30 25.56
CA PRO A 668 -28.95 65.95 26.95
C PRO A 668 -27.75 65.29 27.67
N VAL A 669 -27.51 65.66 28.93
CA VAL A 669 -26.46 65.07 29.80
C VAL A 669 -27.10 64.60 31.12
N GLY A 670 -26.87 63.34 31.50
CA GLY A 670 -27.32 62.77 32.78
C GLY A 670 -26.38 63.10 33.95
N ALA A 671 -26.90 63.07 35.18
CA ALA A 671 -26.12 63.34 36.39
C ALA A 671 -25.24 62.14 36.80
N LEU A 672 -23.98 62.40 37.20
CA LEU A 672 -23.02 61.38 37.66
C LEU A 672 -23.01 61.26 39.20
N ARG A 673 -22.65 60.08 39.71
CA ARG A 673 -22.54 59.76 41.14
C ARG A 673 -21.15 60.07 41.68
N ASP A 674 -21.06 60.64 42.88
CA ASP A 674 -19.77 60.83 43.58
C ASP A 674 -19.25 59.50 44.18
N ILE A 675 -17.93 59.28 44.11
CA ILE A 675 -17.23 58.09 44.62
C ILE A 675 -16.37 58.49 45.83
N GLU A 676 -16.66 57.93 47.00
CA GLU A 676 -15.90 58.17 48.23
C GLU A 676 -14.63 57.29 48.30
N ILE A 677 -13.46 57.90 48.53
CA ILE A 677 -12.16 57.23 48.56
C ILE A 677 -11.60 57.20 49.99
N ASP A 678 -11.49 56.01 50.59
CA ASP A 678 -10.89 55.80 51.91
C ASP A 678 -9.35 55.72 51.83
N ILE A 679 -8.67 56.63 52.54
CA ILE A 679 -7.19 56.70 52.63
C ILE A 679 -6.77 56.65 54.09
N ALA A 680 -5.87 55.71 54.43
CA ALA A 680 -5.39 55.55 55.80
C ALA A 680 -4.58 56.78 56.29
N SER A 681 -4.82 57.20 57.53
CA SER A 681 -4.25 58.42 58.12
C SER A 681 -2.77 58.33 58.53
N SER A 682 -2.21 57.11 58.66
CA SER A 682 -0.81 56.87 59.05
C SER A 682 -0.05 56.07 57.98
N LEU A 683 0.65 56.78 57.09
CA LEU A 683 1.41 56.20 55.97
C LEU A 683 2.82 55.70 56.35
N GLY A 684 3.27 55.97 57.59
CA GLY A 684 4.61 55.61 58.06
C GLY A 684 4.83 54.09 58.11
N GLU A 685 3.81 53.32 58.50
CA GLU A 685 3.88 51.85 58.59
C GLU A 685 3.67 51.14 57.23
N SER A 686 3.13 51.83 56.21
CA SER A 686 3.04 51.27 54.83
C SER A 686 4.31 51.48 54.01
N GLY A 687 5.34 52.13 54.59
CA GLY A 687 6.54 52.55 53.87
C GLY A 687 6.29 53.72 52.92
N GLY A 688 5.33 54.60 53.23
CA GLY A 688 5.01 55.81 52.45
C GLY A 688 4.08 55.57 51.26
N LYS A 689 3.47 54.39 51.12
CA LYS A 689 2.51 54.06 50.06
C LYS A 689 1.08 54.43 50.47
N ILE A 690 0.33 55.07 49.58
CA ILE A 690 -1.10 55.34 49.76
C ILE A 690 -1.84 53.99 49.77
N VAL A 691 -2.40 53.63 50.92
CA VAL A 691 -3.13 52.37 51.15
C VAL A 691 -4.46 52.69 51.82
N SER A 692 -5.47 51.85 51.59
CA SER A 692 -6.75 51.96 52.31
C SER A 692 -6.55 51.66 53.79
N SER A 693 -7.48 52.08 54.64
CA SER A 693 -7.41 51.80 56.08
C SER A 693 -7.36 50.28 56.37
N HIS A 694 -8.04 49.47 55.55
CA HIS A 694 -8.07 48.02 55.64
C HIS A 694 -6.76 47.35 55.20
N GLU A 695 -6.10 47.85 54.17
CA GLU A 695 -4.82 47.30 53.67
C GLU A 695 -3.65 47.62 54.61
N LEU A 696 -3.66 48.81 55.21
CA LEU A 696 -2.70 49.14 56.26
C LEU A 696 -2.82 48.15 57.43
N ALA A 697 -4.06 47.85 57.83
CA ALA A 697 -4.35 46.93 58.91
C ALA A 697 -3.97 45.47 58.59
N GLU A 698 -3.95 45.07 57.31
CA GLU A 698 -3.44 43.78 56.83
C GLU A 698 -1.91 43.72 56.91
N ILE A 699 -1.23 44.70 56.31
CA ILE A 699 0.23 44.76 56.22
C ILE A 699 0.87 44.74 57.61
N LYS A 700 0.30 45.55 58.53
CA LYS A 700 0.79 45.62 59.91
C LYS A 700 0.77 44.25 60.59
N ARG A 701 -0.38 43.57 60.53
CA ARG A 701 -0.56 42.25 61.14
C ARG A 701 0.33 41.17 60.50
N LEU A 702 0.53 41.20 59.18
CA LEU A 702 1.44 40.27 58.49
C LEU A 702 2.91 40.51 58.88
N SER A 703 3.31 41.76 59.10
CA SER A 703 4.68 42.07 59.57
C SER A 703 4.91 41.52 60.97
N GLU A 704 3.96 41.74 61.88
CA GLU A 704 4.00 41.20 63.24
C GLU A 704 4.03 39.65 63.24
N ALA A 705 3.23 39.02 62.36
CA ALA A 705 3.23 37.57 62.18
C ALA A 705 4.59 37.03 61.71
N ARG A 706 5.23 37.71 60.75
CA ARG A 706 6.56 37.33 60.24
C ARG A 706 7.62 37.40 61.33
N ASP A 707 7.61 38.44 62.15
CA ASP A 707 8.60 38.62 63.20
C ASP A 707 8.44 37.55 64.30
N SER A 708 7.19 37.20 64.65
CA SER A 708 6.88 36.10 65.56
C SER A 708 7.31 34.73 64.97
N SER A 709 7.08 34.49 63.69
CA SER A 709 7.55 33.29 62.98
C SER A 709 9.08 33.17 62.91
N ARG A 710 9.78 34.28 62.63
CA ARG A 710 11.25 34.32 62.62
C ARG A 710 11.84 34.03 64.00
N SER A 711 11.21 34.56 65.05
CA SER A 711 11.56 34.27 66.44
C SER A 711 11.41 32.77 66.74
N ALA A 712 10.36 32.12 66.21
CA ALA A 712 10.20 30.68 66.34
C ALA A 712 11.35 29.89 65.70
N SER A 713 11.70 30.20 64.45
CA SER A 713 12.77 29.49 63.73
C SER A 713 14.14 29.67 64.38
N ALA A 714 14.47 30.87 64.86
CA ALA A 714 15.73 31.13 65.55
C ALA A 714 15.85 30.29 66.83
N LYS A 715 14.77 30.18 67.60
CA LYS A 715 14.73 29.38 68.82
C LYS A 715 14.93 27.89 68.53
N GLU A 716 14.35 27.36 67.45
CA GLU A 716 14.60 25.97 67.03
C GLU A 716 16.03 25.69 66.62
N GLN A 717 16.66 26.59 65.88
CA GLN A 717 18.07 26.41 65.47
C GLN A 717 18.99 26.35 66.68
N VAL A 718 18.78 27.23 67.66
CA VAL A 718 19.53 27.19 68.93
C VAL A 718 19.23 25.89 69.67
N GLY A 719 17.97 25.46 69.70
CA GLY A 719 17.56 24.18 70.27
C GLY A 719 18.26 22.98 69.61
N ALA A 720 18.39 22.96 68.28
CA ALA A 720 19.05 21.89 67.55
C ALA A 720 20.58 21.89 67.73
N GLY A 721 21.21 23.06 67.84
CA GLY A 721 22.64 23.14 68.15
C GLY A 721 22.97 22.53 69.52
N LEU A 722 22.13 22.83 70.53
CA LEU A 722 22.32 22.32 71.89
C LEU A 722 22.11 20.81 72.00
N SER A 723 21.29 20.18 71.14
CA SER A 723 21.07 18.74 71.17
C SER A 723 22.27 17.92 70.68
N THR A 724 23.24 18.53 69.99
CA THR A 724 24.45 17.85 69.51
C THR A 724 25.51 17.60 70.60
N ILE A 725 25.35 18.19 71.78
CA ILE A 725 26.25 17.96 72.93
C ILE A 725 25.92 16.58 73.53
N PRO A 726 26.88 15.63 73.56
CA PRO A 726 26.63 14.28 74.03
C PRO A 726 26.23 14.25 75.50
N GLU A 727 25.39 13.29 75.88
CA GLU A 727 25.01 13.08 77.27
C GLU A 727 26.12 12.39 78.04
N PHE A 728 26.56 13.00 79.14
CA PHE A 728 27.50 12.37 80.05
C PHE A 728 26.71 11.57 81.09
N SER A 729 26.98 10.27 81.18
CA SER A 729 26.48 9.40 82.24
C SER A 729 27.66 8.85 83.04
N ILE A 730 27.61 8.96 84.36
CA ILE A 730 28.57 8.29 85.26
C ILE A 730 27.90 7.05 85.80
N ASN A 731 28.51 5.89 85.56
CA ASN A 731 28.11 4.59 86.08
C ASN A 731 29.13 4.11 87.12
N LEU A 732 28.77 4.02 88.40
CA LEU A 732 29.63 3.54 89.50
C LEU A 732 29.24 2.09 89.88
N ALA A 733 30.13 1.10 89.70
CA ALA A 733 29.87 -0.29 90.13
C ALA A 733 31.12 -1.10 90.54
N PRO A 734 31.38 -1.30 91.85
CA PRO A 734 32.09 -2.47 92.35
C PRO A 734 31.12 -3.40 93.12
N LEU A 735 30.95 -4.63 92.61
CA LEU A 735 30.07 -5.73 93.10
C LEU A 735 28.57 -5.63 92.76
N GLY A 736 28.22 -5.28 91.52
CA GLY A 736 26.97 -5.75 90.89
C GLY A 736 25.67 -4.96 91.12
N VAL A 737 25.65 -3.85 91.86
CA VAL A 737 24.50 -2.90 91.88
C VAL A 737 25.02 -1.47 92.00
N GLY A 738 24.67 -0.59 91.05
CA GLY A 738 25.12 0.79 90.98
C GLY A 738 24.16 1.70 90.22
N THR A 739 24.11 2.99 90.61
CA THR A 739 23.24 4.05 90.07
C THR A 739 23.90 4.81 88.91
N SER A 740 23.08 5.27 87.94
CA SER A 740 23.50 6.10 86.80
C SER A 740 22.70 7.40 86.75
N THR A 741 23.36 8.56 86.69
CA THR A 741 22.74 9.87 86.45
C THR A 741 23.34 10.49 85.18
N SER A 742 22.53 10.99 84.26
CA SER A 742 22.99 11.67 83.04
C SER A 742 22.50 13.12 82.93
N TYR A 743 23.39 14.01 82.48
CA TYR A 743 23.12 15.43 82.20
C TYR A 743 23.82 15.80 80.88
N GLY A 744 23.10 16.43 79.96
CA GLY A 744 23.61 16.77 78.62
C GLY A 744 22.64 17.56 77.74
N GLY A 745 22.99 17.72 76.46
CA GLY A 745 22.40 18.69 75.52
C GLY A 745 20.91 18.51 75.16
N SER A 746 20.33 17.33 75.40
CA SER A 746 18.93 17.01 75.00
C SER A 746 17.87 17.78 75.81
N GLY A 747 18.14 18.12 77.08
CA GLY A 747 17.21 18.86 77.95
C GLY A 747 17.09 20.34 77.59
N ALA A 748 18.20 20.98 77.21
CA ALA A 748 18.22 22.39 76.82
C ALA A 748 17.53 22.64 75.46
N SER A 749 17.62 21.68 74.54
CA SER A 749 16.94 21.71 73.24
C SER A 749 15.41 21.79 73.35
N ARG A 750 14.80 20.97 74.22
CA ARG A 750 13.32 20.89 74.36
C ARG A 750 12.68 22.20 74.86
N VAL A 751 13.36 22.94 75.73
CA VAL A 751 12.87 24.24 76.22
C VAL A 751 12.80 25.25 75.07
N MET A 752 13.81 25.27 74.21
CA MET A 752 13.83 26.17 73.05
C MET A 752 12.75 25.79 72.02
N SER A 753 12.46 24.51 71.81
CA SER A 753 11.35 24.05 70.95
C SER A 753 9.97 24.47 71.46
N PHE A 754 9.71 24.47 72.78
CA PHE A 754 8.44 24.95 73.35
C PHE A 754 8.20 26.44 73.04
N TRP A 755 9.21 27.28 73.27
CA TRP A 755 9.13 28.72 72.99
C TRP A 755 9.06 29.05 71.50
N ALA A 756 9.51 28.14 70.63
CA ALA A 756 9.30 28.24 69.20
C ALA A 756 7.84 27.97 68.81
N SER A 757 7.20 26.94 69.39
CA SER A 757 5.80 26.61 69.10
C SER A 757 4.82 27.71 69.53
N TYR A 758 5.04 28.40 70.65
CA TYR A 758 4.21 29.55 71.05
C TYR A 758 4.32 30.72 70.06
N ALA A 759 5.54 31.07 69.65
CA ALA A 759 5.76 32.14 68.68
C ALA A 759 5.15 31.81 67.30
N ARG A 760 5.04 30.52 66.92
CA ARG A 760 4.25 30.11 65.74
C ARG A 760 2.74 30.34 65.91
N ALA A 761 2.16 29.97 67.05
CA ALA A 761 0.71 30.12 67.27
C ALA A 761 0.26 31.60 67.22
N ASP A 762 1.09 32.50 67.75
CA ASP A 762 0.86 33.94 67.68
C ASP A 762 0.96 34.47 66.23
N ALA A 763 1.95 33.99 65.46
CA ALA A 763 2.07 34.31 64.03
C ALA A 763 0.83 33.88 63.22
N ASP A 764 0.28 32.69 63.50
CA ASP A 764 -0.91 32.18 62.79
C ASP A 764 -2.16 33.03 63.07
N LYS A 765 -2.37 33.49 64.32
CA LYS A 765 -3.51 34.36 64.68
C LYS A 765 -3.46 35.69 63.94
N LEU A 766 -2.29 36.34 63.93
CA LEU A 766 -2.10 37.62 63.23
C LEU A 766 -2.32 37.48 61.72
N THR A 767 -1.93 36.35 61.14
CA THR A 767 -2.19 36.02 59.72
C THR A 767 -3.70 35.90 59.41
N PHE A 768 -4.50 35.34 60.32
CA PHE A 768 -5.95 35.26 60.16
C PHE A 768 -6.64 36.64 60.20
N GLU A 769 -6.29 37.48 61.18
CA GLU A 769 -6.85 38.83 61.28
C GLU A 769 -6.45 39.73 60.09
N ALA A 770 -5.24 39.54 59.56
CA ALA A 770 -4.81 40.18 58.32
C ALA A 770 -5.72 39.77 57.14
N SER A 771 -5.99 38.47 57.00
CA SER A 771 -6.87 37.93 55.94
C SER A 771 -8.30 38.48 56.02
N ASN A 772 -8.84 38.72 57.21
CA ASN A 772 -10.18 39.33 57.37
C ASN A 772 -10.19 40.82 56.94
N SER A 773 -9.13 41.56 57.29
CA SER A 773 -8.98 42.96 56.87
C SER A 773 -8.88 43.08 55.35
N ALA A 774 -8.13 42.17 54.72
CA ALA A 774 -8.04 42.05 53.26
C ALA A 774 -9.43 41.83 52.62
N ARG A 775 -10.26 40.98 53.23
CA ARG A 775 -11.61 40.67 52.72
C ARG A 775 -12.56 41.86 52.79
N VAL A 776 -12.56 42.63 53.88
CA VAL A 776 -13.38 43.86 54.00
C VAL A 776 -12.91 44.92 53.01
N GLY A 777 -11.59 45.11 52.88
CA GLY A 777 -11.02 45.98 51.84
C GLY A 777 -11.48 45.59 50.43
N SER A 778 -11.58 44.29 50.13
CA SER A 778 -12.08 43.80 48.84
C SER A 778 -13.55 44.13 48.56
N PHE A 779 -14.39 44.30 49.58
CA PHE A 779 -15.81 44.67 49.41
C PHE A 779 -15.98 46.17 49.20
N SER A 780 -15.25 47.00 49.96
CA SER A 780 -15.26 48.45 49.75
C SER A 780 -14.77 48.82 48.34
N ARG A 781 -13.68 48.20 47.88
CA ARG A 781 -13.19 48.36 46.50
C ARG A 781 -14.25 47.94 45.47
N ARG A 782 -14.99 46.87 45.72
CA ARG A 782 -16.06 46.39 44.83
C ARG A 782 -17.22 47.38 44.72
N GLU A 783 -17.61 48.03 45.82
CA GLU A 783 -18.67 49.04 45.80
C GLU A 783 -18.23 50.29 45.01
N GLN A 784 -16.99 50.74 45.21
CA GLN A 784 -16.38 51.80 44.40
C GLN A 784 -16.34 51.43 42.92
N ASP A 785 -15.98 50.18 42.61
CA ASP A 785 -15.99 49.66 41.24
C ASP A 785 -17.41 49.72 40.64
N TRP A 786 -18.46 49.34 41.38
CA TRP A 786 -19.84 49.43 40.89
C TRP A 786 -20.29 50.87 40.64
N ALA A 787 -19.99 51.80 41.55
CA ALA A 787 -20.28 53.23 41.37
C ALA A 787 -19.56 53.79 40.14
N PHE A 788 -18.30 53.40 39.95
CA PHE A 788 -17.52 53.75 38.77
C PHE A 788 -18.12 53.18 37.48
N GLN A 789 -18.49 51.89 37.47
CA GLN A 789 -19.12 51.25 36.30
C GLN A 789 -20.48 51.86 35.96
N SER A 790 -21.26 52.29 36.96
CA SER A 790 -22.50 53.03 36.74
C SER A 790 -22.24 54.36 36.03
N ASN A 791 -21.29 55.15 36.52
CA ASN A 791 -20.90 56.42 35.90
C ASN A 791 -20.37 56.24 34.46
N LEU A 792 -19.59 55.17 34.23
CA LEU A 792 -19.15 54.81 32.88
C LEU A 792 -20.35 54.52 31.96
N ALA A 793 -21.33 53.74 32.43
CA ALA A 793 -22.53 53.45 31.66
C ALA A 793 -23.37 54.71 31.37
N ALA A 794 -23.50 55.63 32.35
CA ALA A 794 -24.16 56.92 32.15
C ALA A 794 -23.44 57.79 31.09
N GLY A 795 -22.11 57.83 31.14
CA GLY A 795 -21.29 58.48 30.11
C GLY A 795 -21.44 57.84 28.74
N GLU A 796 -21.53 56.51 28.67
CA GLU A 796 -21.74 55.76 27.43
C GLU A 796 -23.12 56.01 26.82
N ILE A 797 -24.17 56.15 27.63
CA ILE A 797 -25.51 56.55 27.17
C ILE A 797 -25.43 57.92 26.48
N ALA A 798 -24.83 58.91 27.14
CA ALA A 798 -24.65 60.25 26.57
C ALA A 798 -23.83 60.22 25.27
N GLN A 799 -22.75 59.44 25.23
CA GLN A 799 -21.94 59.26 24.03
C GLN A 799 -22.73 58.59 22.90
N THR A 800 -23.52 57.56 23.20
CA THR A 800 -24.31 56.81 22.22
C THR A 800 -25.40 57.69 21.61
N PHE A 801 -25.99 58.61 22.36
CA PHE A 801 -26.92 59.61 21.80
C PHE A 801 -26.26 60.49 20.74
N LYS A 802 -25.02 60.96 20.97
CA LYS A 802 -24.28 61.74 19.96
C LYS A 802 -23.98 60.91 18.71
N GLN A 803 -23.60 59.65 18.90
CA GLN A 803 -23.34 58.73 17.79
C GLN A 803 -24.60 58.42 16.99
N LEU A 804 -25.76 58.26 17.67
CA LEU A 804 -27.04 58.03 17.01
C LEU A 804 -27.42 59.20 16.11
N ARG A 805 -27.21 60.44 16.57
CA ARG A 805 -27.43 61.64 15.74
C ARG A 805 -26.49 61.67 14.52
N ALA A 806 -25.21 61.37 14.73
CA ALA A 806 -24.26 61.29 13.62
C ALA A 806 -24.64 60.20 12.59
N ALA A 807 -25.20 59.07 13.05
CA ALA A 807 -25.68 58.01 12.17
C ALA A 807 -26.91 58.44 11.35
N GLN A 808 -27.85 59.18 11.94
CA GLN A 808 -28.99 59.75 11.22
C GLN A 808 -28.54 60.72 10.11
N LEU A 809 -27.48 61.52 10.34
CA LEU A 809 -26.91 62.39 9.31
C LEU A 809 -26.22 61.61 8.19
N ARG A 810 -25.50 60.52 8.54
CA ARG A 810 -24.87 59.64 7.54
C ARG A 810 -25.90 58.95 6.63
N GLU A 811 -27.04 58.54 7.18
CA GLU A 811 -28.15 57.99 6.40
C GLU A 811 -28.60 58.97 5.32
N ALA A 812 -28.81 60.24 5.68
CA ALA A 812 -29.21 61.28 4.72
C ALA A 812 -28.14 61.57 3.65
N ILE A 813 -26.85 61.56 4.01
CA ILE A 813 -25.75 61.73 3.04
C ILE A 813 -25.69 60.56 2.06
N ALA A 814 -25.81 59.32 2.54
CA ALA A 814 -25.75 58.12 1.71
C ALA A 814 -26.89 58.08 0.67
N GLU A 815 -28.08 58.55 1.04
CA GLU A 815 -29.22 58.67 0.13
C GLU A 815 -28.91 59.63 -1.04
N GLN A 816 -28.30 60.77 -0.75
CA GLN A 816 -27.92 61.76 -1.78
C GLN A 816 -26.79 61.26 -2.68
N GLU A 817 -25.81 60.53 -2.15
CA GLU A 817 -24.73 59.92 -2.95
C GLU A 817 -25.26 58.90 -3.97
N LEU A 818 -26.22 58.05 -3.57
CA LEU A 818 -26.84 57.08 -4.47
C LEU A 818 -27.48 57.77 -5.69
N LYS A 819 -28.13 58.91 -5.47
CA LYS A 819 -28.74 59.71 -6.53
C LYS A 819 -27.69 60.25 -7.51
N SER A 820 -26.55 60.74 -7.01
CA SER A 820 -25.47 61.22 -7.87
C SER A 820 -24.82 60.10 -8.68
N HIS A 821 -24.63 58.93 -8.07
CA HIS A 821 -24.02 57.76 -8.70
C HIS A 821 -24.82 57.24 -9.90
N ARG A 822 -26.16 57.21 -9.78
CA ARG A 822 -27.06 56.84 -10.88
C ARG A 822 -26.87 57.72 -12.12
N LYS A 823 -26.52 59.00 -11.96
CA LYS A 823 -26.26 59.90 -13.08
C LYS A 823 -24.96 59.60 -13.81
N GLN A 824 -23.91 59.15 -13.10
CA GLN A 824 -22.63 58.76 -13.69
C GLN A 824 -22.75 57.48 -14.53
N MET A 825 -23.59 56.53 -14.10
CA MET A 825 -23.88 55.30 -14.86
C MET A 825 -24.47 55.58 -16.25
N GLU A 826 -25.34 56.59 -16.35
CA GLU A 826 -25.96 56.99 -17.62
C GLU A 826 -24.90 57.43 -18.64
N GLN A 827 -23.93 58.26 -18.22
CA GLN A 827 -22.85 58.76 -19.06
C GLN A 827 -21.88 57.65 -19.50
N ALA A 828 -21.50 56.73 -18.60
CA ALA A 828 -20.65 55.59 -18.94
C ALA A 828 -21.32 54.65 -19.96
N GLY A 829 -22.66 54.54 -19.92
CA GLY A 829 -23.43 53.76 -20.88
C GLY A 829 -23.37 54.27 -22.32
N GLU A 830 -23.11 55.56 -22.53
CA GLU A 830 -22.94 56.16 -23.87
C GLU A 830 -21.56 55.86 -24.45
N ILE A 831 -20.51 55.90 -23.63
CA ILE A 831 -19.12 55.61 -24.04
C ILE A 831 -18.97 54.16 -24.53
N ASP A 832 -19.56 53.20 -23.81
CA ASP A 832 -19.56 51.79 -24.19
C ASP A 832 -20.24 51.56 -25.57
N ARG A 833 -21.31 52.31 -25.85
CA ARG A 833 -22.02 52.21 -27.13
C ARG A 833 -21.15 52.65 -28.31
N PHE A 834 -20.39 53.74 -28.16
CA PHE A 834 -19.46 54.24 -29.19
C PHE A 834 -18.34 53.26 -29.54
N LEU A 835 -17.84 52.50 -28.55
CA LEU A 835 -16.77 51.52 -28.75
C LEU A 835 -17.28 50.18 -29.33
N ASN A 836 -18.54 49.83 -29.10
CA ASN A 836 -19.15 48.56 -29.56
C ASN A 836 -19.94 48.66 -30.88
N GLU A 837 -20.52 49.82 -31.24
CA GLU A 837 -21.39 49.92 -32.41
C GLU A 837 -20.61 49.66 -33.72
N GLU A 838 -20.91 48.50 -34.30
CA GLU A 838 -20.35 48.00 -35.53
C GLU A 838 -21.30 48.35 -36.68
N GLY A 839 -20.88 49.24 -37.59
CA GLY A 839 -21.42 49.24 -38.96
C GLY A 839 -22.55 50.21 -39.35
N THR A 840 -22.98 51.18 -38.53
CA THR A 840 -23.72 52.33 -39.08
C THR A 840 -22.72 53.33 -39.67
N GLN A 841 -22.83 53.58 -40.98
CA GLN A 841 -21.87 54.34 -41.81
C GLN A 841 -21.57 55.80 -41.36
N SER A 842 -21.98 56.24 -40.17
CA SER A 842 -21.77 57.61 -39.68
C SER A 842 -21.42 57.80 -38.19
N SER A 843 -21.40 56.79 -37.30
CA SER A 843 -21.20 57.04 -35.85
C SER A 843 -20.18 56.17 -35.07
N GLY A 844 -19.77 54.99 -35.55
CA GLY A 844 -18.87 54.06 -34.82
C GLY A 844 -17.38 54.11 -35.20
N LYS A 845 -16.51 53.53 -34.36
CA LYS A 845 -15.05 53.45 -34.59
C LYS A 845 -14.66 52.38 -35.63
N LYS A 846 -13.77 52.72 -36.60
CA LYS A 846 -13.29 51.80 -37.67
C LYS A 846 -12.12 50.89 -37.28
N THR A 847 -11.19 51.37 -36.43
CA THR A 847 -10.07 50.58 -35.89
C THR A 847 -10.52 49.82 -34.64
N ASN A 848 -11.47 48.90 -34.83
CA ASN A 848 -12.13 48.18 -33.75
C ASN A 848 -11.47 46.81 -33.45
N LYS A 849 -11.95 46.13 -32.42
CA LYS A 849 -11.49 44.79 -32.04
C LYS A 849 -11.60 43.78 -33.19
N ALA A 850 -12.70 43.80 -33.95
CA ALA A 850 -12.96 42.82 -35.01
C ALA A 850 -11.86 42.83 -36.11
N LEU A 851 -11.37 44.02 -36.49
CA LEU A 851 -10.26 44.16 -37.44
C LEU A 851 -8.98 43.46 -36.93
N TYR A 852 -8.58 43.72 -35.68
CA TYR A 852 -7.36 43.13 -35.13
C TYR A 852 -7.49 41.63 -34.86
N ALA A 853 -8.68 41.16 -34.48
CA ALA A 853 -8.97 39.73 -34.36
C ALA A 853 -8.84 38.98 -35.70
N TRP A 854 -9.27 39.60 -36.81
CA TRP A 854 -9.03 39.08 -38.15
C TRP A 854 -7.53 39.04 -38.49
N MET A 855 -6.80 40.13 -38.26
CA MET A 855 -5.34 40.19 -38.50
C MET A 855 -4.58 39.12 -37.68
N LYS A 856 -4.90 38.98 -36.39
CA LYS A 856 -4.31 37.96 -35.50
C LYS A 856 -4.51 36.56 -36.08
N ARG A 857 -5.72 36.24 -36.54
CA ARG A 857 -6.05 34.91 -37.10
C ARG A 857 -5.21 34.58 -38.33
N GLU A 858 -5.14 35.51 -39.29
CA GLU A 858 -4.38 35.31 -40.53
C GLU A 858 -2.87 35.17 -40.26
N VAL A 859 -2.30 36.08 -39.45
CA VAL A 859 -0.86 36.07 -39.14
C VAL A 859 -0.48 34.82 -38.33
N LYS A 860 -1.31 34.38 -37.38
CA LYS A 860 -1.07 33.15 -36.61
C LYS A 860 -1.08 31.90 -37.49
N GLY A 861 -1.98 31.83 -38.47
CA GLY A 861 -2.03 30.74 -39.44
C GLY A 861 -0.72 30.61 -40.21
N LEU A 862 -0.21 31.72 -40.74
CA LEU A 862 1.08 31.78 -41.44
C LEU A 862 2.26 31.46 -40.51
N TYR A 863 2.27 32.02 -39.31
CA TYR A 863 3.32 31.77 -38.30
C TYR A 863 3.47 30.28 -37.98
N SER A 864 2.35 29.58 -37.74
CA SER A 864 2.36 28.16 -37.36
C SER A 864 2.87 27.28 -38.50
N GLN A 865 2.46 27.56 -39.74
CA GLN A 865 2.91 26.82 -40.93
C GLN A 865 4.40 27.04 -41.20
N CYS A 866 4.87 28.29 -41.12
CA CYS A 866 6.28 28.63 -41.30
C CYS A 866 7.16 28.01 -40.20
N PHE A 867 6.68 28.00 -38.96
CA PHE A 867 7.38 27.34 -37.84
C PHE A 867 7.51 25.83 -38.06
N GLN A 868 6.43 25.14 -38.45
CA GLN A 868 6.49 23.70 -38.73
C GLN A 868 7.54 23.39 -39.81
N LEU A 869 7.56 24.18 -40.88
CA LEU A 869 8.55 24.06 -41.94
C LEU A 869 9.99 24.28 -41.42
N ALA A 870 10.23 25.35 -40.65
CA ALA A 870 11.53 25.62 -40.04
C ALA A 870 12.00 24.49 -39.10
N PHE A 871 11.11 23.98 -38.24
CA PHE A 871 11.41 22.91 -37.30
C PHE A 871 11.71 21.59 -38.01
N ASP A 872 10.95 21.25 -39.06
CA ASP A 872 11.21 20.05 -39.86
C ASP A 872 12.58 20.11 -40.55
N VAL A 873 12.96 21.26 -41.11
CA VAL A 873 14.28 21.46 -41.71
C VAL A 873 15.39 21.41 -40.66
N ALA A 874 15.16 21.99 -39.48
CA ALA A 874 16.10 21.89 -38.36
C ALA A 874 16.28 20.45 -37.88
N LYS A 875 15.20 19.67 -37.76
CA LYS A 875 15.26 18.24 -37.38
C LYS A 875 15.99 17.40 -38.42
N ARG A 876 15.80 17.68 -39.71
CA ARG A 876 16.64 17.11 -40.78
C ARG A 876 18.10 17.48 -40.60
N ALA A 877 18.42 18.74 -40.27
CA ALA A 877 19.79 19.15 -39.99
C ALA A 877 20.39 18.37 -38.80
N GLU A 878 19.65 18.21 -37.70
CA GLU A 878 20.08 17.40 -36.55
C GLU A 878 20.36 15.94 -36.93
N ARG A 879 19.49 15.34 -37.76
CA ARG A 879 19.72 14.00 -38.28
C ARG A 879 20.95 13.90 -39.18
N ALA A 880 21.20 14.90 -40.02
CA ALA A 880 22.40 14.99 -40.84
C ALA A 880 23.66 15.12 -39.99
N LEU A 881 23.63 15.94 -38.93
CA LEU A 881 24.74 16.08 -37.98
C LEU A 881 25.10 14.74 -37.33
N GLN A 882 24.10 14.04 -36.81
CA GLN A 882 24.28 12.73 -36.17
C GLN A 882 24.88 11.70 -37.12
N HIS A 883 24.47 11.74 -38.39
CA HIS A 883 24.98 10.86 -39.44
C HIS A 883 26.43 11.17 -39.82
N GLU A 884 26.77 12.45 -40.03
CA GLU A 884 28.13 12.88 -40.39
C GLU A 884 29.14 12.66 -39.27
N LEU A 885 28.76 12.92 -38.02
CA LEU A 885 29.62 12.68 -36.85
C LEU A 885 29.61 11.22 -36.40
N GLY A 886 28.64 10.42 -36.86
CA GLY A 886 28.38 9.03 -36.48
C GLY A 886 28.15 8.85 -34.97
N ASN A 887 27.42 9.79 -34.38
CA ASN A 887 27.00 9.75 -32.98
C ASN A 887 25.53 10.19 -32.88
N ARG A 888 24.62 9.25 -32.59
CA ARG A 888 23.17 9.52 -32.48
C ARG A 888 22.75 10.22 -31.19
N ASP A 889 23.62 10.23 -30.18
CA ASP A 889 23.31 10.82 -28.87
C ASP A 889 23.38 12.36 -28.90
N GLN A 890 23.95 12.93 -29.96
CA GLN A 890 24.05 14.37 -30.18
C GLN A 890 22.68 14.94 -30.60
N THR A 891 21.92 15.42 -29.62
CA THR A 891 20.61 16.06 -29.80
C THR A 891 20.64 17.47 -29.22
N PHE A 892 20.15 18.43 -30.01
CA PHE A 892 20.13 19.87 -29.71
C PHE A 892 18.72 20.42 -29.69
N LEU A 893 17.84 19.89 -30.55
CA LEU A 893 16.51 20.42 -30.75
C LEU A 893 15.53 19.87 -29.72
N GLN A 894 15.02 20.78 -28.90
CA GLN A 894 13.96 20.51 -27.94
C GLN A 894 12.62 20.35 -28.67
N PHE A 895 11.66 19.70 -28.03
CA PHE A 895 10.28 19.69 -28.53
C PHE A 895 9.57 20.99 -28.11
N GLY A 896 8.33 21.21 -28.55
CA GLY A 896 7.42 22.26 -28.04
C GLY A 896 7.97 23.69 -27.95
N TYR A 897 8.70 24.16 -28.95
CA TYR A 897 9.05 25.59 -29.04
C TYR A 897 7.83 26.51 -29.11
N LEU A 898 6.71 26.01 -29.67
CA LEU A 898 5.41 26.69 -29.67
C LEU A 898 4.66 26.58 -28.34
N ALA A 899 5.21 25.87 -27.35
CA ALA A 899 4.61 25.79 -26.02
C ALA A 899 4.74 27.16 -25.33
N GLY A 900 3.62 27.86 -25.22
CA GLY A 900 3.53 29.21 -24.70
C GLY A 900 2.37 29.99 -25.31
N ASN A 901 2.20 31.24 -24.86
CA ASN A 901 1.11 32.11 -25.34
C ASN A 901 1.25 32.38 -26.84
N GLU A 902 0.34 31.80 -27.62
CA GLU A 902 0.25 31.97 -29.08
C GLU A 902 1.52 31.57 -29.84
N GLY A 903 2.41 30.79 -29.20
CA GLY A 903 3.66 30.31 -29.77
C GLY A 903 4.77 31.36 -29.92
N LEU A 904 4.66 32.54 -29.30
CA LEU A 904 5.67 33.61 -29.40
C LEU A 904 7.06 33.15 -28.91
N LEU A 905 8.12 33.75 -29.47
CA LEU A 905 9.53 33.43 -29.22
C LEU A 905 9.99 32.03 -29.68
N ALA A 906 9.15 31.24 -30.34
CA ALA A 906 9.54 29.93 -30.85
C ALA A 906 10.67 30.05 -31.88
N GLY A 907 10.64 31.09 -32.72
CA GLY A 907 11.70 31.40 -33.69
C GLY A 907 13.05 31.69 -33.02
N GLU A 908 13.09 32.52 -31.99
CA GLU A 908 14.32 32.86 -31.25
C GLU A 908 14.94 31.64 -30.56
N LYS A 909 14.12 30.81 -29.92
CA LYS A 909 14.59 29.59 -29.25
C LYS A 909 15.15 28.59 -30.26
N LEU A 910 14.41 28.35 -31.35
CA LEU A 910 14.87 27.47 -32.43
C LEU A 910 16.16 28.00 -33.07
N ALA A 911 16.31 29.32 -33.24
CA ALA A 911 17.54 29.94 -33.75
C ALA A 911 18.76 29.63 -32.88
N LEU A 912 18.60 29.70 -31.55
CA LEU A 912 19.68 29.42 -30.62
C LEU A 912 20.14 27.96 -30.70
N ASP A 913 19.20 27.02 -30.72
CA ASP A 913 19.54 25.59 -30.76
C ASP A 913 20.12 25.19 -32.12
N VAL A 914 19.63 25.78 -33.23
CA VAL A 914 20.27 25.63 -34.55
C VAL A 914 21.71 26.18 -34.55
N LYS A 915 21.97 27.30 -33.88
CA LYS A 915 23.33 27.85 -33.73
C LYS A 915 24.24 27.00 -32.85
N ARG A 916 23.73 26.42 -31.76
CA ARG A 916 24.48 25.48 -30.92
C ARG A 916 24.89 24.23 -31.69
N MET A 917 23.96 23.70 -32.49
CA MET A 917 24.21 22.57 -33.36
C MET A 917 25.30 22.88 -34.40
N GLU A 918 25.28 24.09 -34.99
CA GLU A 918 26.33 24.56 -35.91
C GLU A 918 27.72 24.63 -35.24
N VAL A 919 27.80 25.19 -34.01
CA VAL A 919 29.05 25.25 -33.25
C VAL A 919 29.57 23.85 -32.90
N ALA A 920 28.71 22.96 -32.39
CA ALA A 920 29.08 21.60 -32.04
C ALA A 920 29.60 20.80 -33.26
N TYR A 921 29.04 21.04 -34.45
CA TYR A 921 29.58 20.45 -35.68
C TYR A 921 31.03 20.88 -35.91
N HIS A 922 31.33 22.16 -35.80
CA HIS A 922 32.69 22.66 -36.00
C HIS A 922 33.70 22.14 -34.97
N GLU A 923 33.27 21.89 -33.73
CA GLU A 923 34.13 21.35 -32.68
C GLU A 923 34.39 19.84 -32.82
N LEU A 924 33.35 19.07 -33.16
CA LEU A 924 33.42 17.61 -33.19
C LEU A 924 33.89 17.04 -34.54
N ASN A 925 33.72 17.80 -35.62
CA ASN A 925 34.15 17.40 -36.96
C ASN A 925 35.67 17.55 -37.11
N HIS A 926 36.36 16.46 -36.80
CA HIS A 926 37.80 16.33 -36.97
C HIS A 926 38.13 15.54 -38.24
N ARG A 927 39.35 15.73 -38.76
CA ARG A 927 39.80 15.04 -39.96
C ARG A 927 40.12 13.57 -39.65
N GLU A 928 39.38 12.66 -40.29
CA GLU A 928 39.60 11.22 -40.24
C GLU A 928 40.64 10.76 -41.29
N TYR A 929 41.19 9.55 -41.15
CA TYR A 929 42.16 9.01 -42.10
C TYR A 929 41.47 8.52 -43.36
N GLU A 930 41.75 9.15 -44.50
CA GLU A 930 41.18 8.82 -45.81
C GLU A 930 41.99 7.70 -46.48
N MET A 931 41.31 6.60 -46.85
CA MET A 931 41.95 5.36 -47.33
C MET A 931 41.19 4.81 -48.54
N THR A 932 41.87 4.04 -49.39
CA THR A 932 41.25 3.36 -50.55
C THR A 932 41.65 1.89 -50.53
N LYS A 933 40.66 1.01 -50.70
CA LYS A 933 40.85 -0.43 -50.83
C LYS A 933 40.17 -0.95 -52.09
N HIS A 934 40.89 -1.77 -52.85
CA HIS A 934 40.35 -2.46 -54.01
C HIS A 934 40.03 -3.89 -53.62
N VAL A 935 38.78 -4.28 -53.80
CA VAL A 935 38.28 -5.59 -53.39
C VAL A 935 37.88 -6.37 -54.64
N SER A 936 38.62 -7.45 -54.91
CA SER A 936 38.34 -8.38 -56.00
C SER A 936 37.34 -9.44 -55.54
N LEU A 937 36.23 -9.57 -56.26
CA LEU A 937 35.22 -10.61 -55.98
C LEU A 937 35.82 -12.00 -56.15
N LEU A 938 36.67 -12.20 -57.18
CA LEU A 938 37.41 -13.44 -57.40
C LEU A 938 38.28 -13.84 -56.19
N GLN A 939 38.80 -12.87 -55.42
CA GLN A 939 39.58 -13.14 -54.21
C GLN A 939 38.69 -13.32 -52.97
N VAL A 940 37.67 -12.50 -52.79
CA VAL A 940 36.84 -12.54 -51.57
C VAL A 940 35.91 -13.75 -51.58
N ASP A 941 35.13 -13.91 -52.66
CA ASP A 941 34.25 -15.05 -52.86
C ASP A 941 34.17 -15.43 -54.36
N PRO A 942 35.06 -16.33 -54.81
CA PRO A 942 35.04 -16.80 -56.19
C PRO A 942 33.72 -17.46 -56.61
N ARG A 943 32.95 -18.04 -55.67
CA ARG A 943 31.69 -18.73 -55.98
C ARG A 943 30.62 -17.71 -56.35
N ALA A 944 30.59 -16.56 -55.67
CA ALA A 944 29.71 -15.45 -55.99
C ALA A 944 29.93 -14.94 -57.43
N LEU A 945 31.19 -14.86 -57.90
CA LEU A 945 31.50 -14.49 -59.28
C LEU A 945 30.93 -15.50 -60.28
N LEU A 946 31.03 -16.81 -60.00
CA LEU A 946 30.47 -17.84 -60.87
C LEU A 946 28.93 -17.76 -60.94
N SER A 947 28.28 -17.54 -59.80
CA SER A 947 26.84 -17.29 -59.75
C SER A 947 26.47 -16.05 -60.58
N LEU A 948 27.21 -14.94 -60.45
CA LEU A 948 26.97 -13.72 -61.23
C LEU A 948 27.03 -13.97 -62.74
N ARG A 949 28.02 -14.71 -63.23
CA ARG A 949 28.15 -15.04 -64.67
C ARG A 949 26.97 -15.87 -65.19
N ARG A 950 26.42 -16.78 -64.38
CA ARG A 950 25.40 -17.75 -64.80
C ARG A 950 23.96 -17.27 -64.61
N THR A 951 23.69 -16.63 -63.48
CA THR A 951 22.34 -16.22 -63.07
C THR A 951 22.11 -14.72 -63.26
N GLY A 952 23.18 -13.94 -63.47
CA GLY A 952 23.13 -12.49 -63.48
C GLY A 952 23.07 -11.88 -62.08
N ARG A 953 23.14 -12.65 -60.97
CA ARG A 953 23.05 -12.09 -59.61
C ARG A 953 23.94 -12.81 -58.60
N CYS A 954 24.54 -12.06 -57.68
CA CYS A 954 25.29 -12.62 -56.54
C CYS A 954 25.27 -11.71 -55.31
N THR A 955 25.63 -12.27 -54.15
CA THR A 955 25.81 -11.54 -52.89
C THR A 955 27.23 -11.80 -52.38
N VAL A 956 27.88 -10.78 -51.83
CA VAL A 956 29.25 -10.85 -51.28
C VAL A 956 29.33 -10.09 -49.95
N GLU A 957 30.01 -10.67 -48.96
CA GLU A 957 30.30 -10.03 -47.68
C GLU A 957 31.75 -9.49 -47.65
N LEU A 958 31.91 -8.25 -47.17
CA LEU A 958 33.17 -7.56 -46.94
C LEU A 958 33.42 -7.47 -45.42
N PRO A 959 34.02 -8.49 -44.80
CA PRO A 959 34.19 -8.52 -43.35
C PRO A 959 35.25 -7.52 -42.85
N GLU A 960 35.16 -7.11 -41.58
CA GLU A 960 36.15 -6.23 -40.93
C GLU A 960 37.61 -6.72 -41.10
N ALA A 961 37.81 -8.05 -41.05
CA ALA A 961 39.12 -8.69 -41.23
C ALA A 961 39.79 -8.36 -42.58
N LEU A 962 39.01 -8.11 -43.63
CA LEU A 962 39.51 -7.73 -44.95
C LEU A 962 40.28 -6.39 -44.89
N PHE A 963 39.79 -5.45 -44.08
CA PHE A 963 40.41 -4.14 -43.87
C PHE A 963 41.56 -4.20 -42.85
N ASP A 964 41.49 -5.12 -41.88
CA ASP A 964 42.56 -5.37 -40.91
C ASP A 964 43.84 -5.93 -41.57
N MET A 965 43.72 -6.61 -42.72
CA MET A 965 44.89 -7.05 -43.51
C MET A 965 45.76 -5.88 -43.97
N ASP A 966 45.17 -4.71 -44.24
CA ASP A 966 45.92 -3.51 -44.65
C ASP A 966 46.36 -2.70 -43.44
N TRP A 967 45.43 -2.43 -42.52
CA TRP A 967 45.62 -1.51 -41.39
C TRP A 967 44.94 -2.02 -40.10
N PRO A 968 45.62 -2.92 -39.36
CA PRO A 968 45.06 -3.49 -38.13
C PRO A 968 45.02 -2.43 -37.02
N GLY A 969 43.91 -2.39 -36.27
CA GLY A 969 43.73 -1.47 -35.12
C GLY A 969 43.05 -0.14 -35.47
N HIS A 970 42.66 0.07 -36.72
CA HIS A 970 41.75 1.17 -37.07
C HIS A 970 40.31 0.80 -36.72
N PHE A 971 39.56 1.74 -36.16
CA PHE A 971 38.12 1.60 -35.90
C PHE A 971 37.34 2.72 -36.60
N PHE A 972 36.02 2.72 -36.45
CA PHE A 972 35.13 3.72 -37.05
C PHE A 972 35.29 3.84 -38.57
N ARG A 973 35.35 2.69 -39.26
CA ARG A 973 35.56 2.61 -40.71
C ARG A 973 34.27 2.93 -41.46
N ARG A 974 34.23 4.06 -42.17
CA ARG A 974 33.05 4.55 -42.88
C ARG A 974 33.33 4.81 -44.35
N ILE A 975 32.48 4.32 -45.23
CA ILE A 975 32.60 4.47 -46.67
C ILE A 975 32.44 5.95 -47.04
N LYS A 976 33.27 6.43 -47.98
CA LYS A 976 33.14 7.74 -48.62
C LYS A 976 32.53 7.61 -50.01
N THR A 977 32.91 6.58 -50.76
CA THR A 977 32.35 6.24 -52.08
C THR A 977 32.78 4.83 -52.46
N VAL A 978 31.95 4.15 -53.26
CA VAL A 978 32.27 2.87 -53.88
C VAL A 978 32.13 3.00 -55.40
N GLY A 979 33.16 2.61 -56.13
CA GLY A 979 33.12 2.46 -57.59
C GLY A 979 33.22 0.99 -57.98
N VAL A 980 32.68 0.61 -59.13
CA VAL A 980 32.71 -0.77 -59.64
C VAL A 980 33.46 -0.82 -60.97
N SER A 981 34.37 -1.79 -61.09
CA SER A 981 34.99 -2.16 -62.37
C SER A 981 34.66 -3.60 -62.72
N ILE A 982 34.12 -3.83 -63.92
CA ILE A 982 33.83 -5.16 -64.46
C ILE A 982 34.64 -5.32 -65.76
N PRO A 983 35.82 -5.95 -65.72
CA PRO A 983 36.61 -6.19 -66.91
C PRO A 983 36.01 -7.39 -67.67
N CYS A 984 35.40 -7.10 -68.82
CA CYS A 984 34.75 -8.08 -69.70
C CYS A 984 34.96 -7.72 -71.18
N VAL A 985 34.57 -8.62 -72.08
CA VAL A 985 34.57 -8.36 -73.53
C VAL A 985 33.20 -7.84 -73.93
N SER A 986 33.06 -6.53 -74.13
CA SER A 986 31.85 -5.89 -74.65
C SER A 986 32.08 -5.32 -76.04
N GLY A 987 31.00 -5.25 -76.85
CA GLY A 987 31.05 -4.66 -78.18
C GLY A 987 31.21 -3.12 -78.15
N PRO A 988 31.64 -2.48 -79.26
CA PRO A 988 31.66 -1.02 -79.35
C PRO A 988 30.27 -0.44 -79.07
N TYR A 989 30.18 0.52 -78.14
CA TYR A 989 28.94 1.13 -77.65
C TYR A 989 27.99 0.20 -76.86
N ALA A 990 28.40 -1.03 -76.52
CA ALA A 990 27.64 -1.88 -75.59
C ALA A 990 27.90 -1.44 -74.14
N SER A 991 26.83 -1.19 -73.39
CA SER A 991 26.90 -0.78 -71.99
C SER A 991 27.07 -1.97 -71.05
N VAL A 992 27.91 -1.81 -70.02
CA VAL A 992 28.11 -2.82 -68.96
C VAL A 992 27.29 -2.37 -67.76
N ASN A 993 26.01 -2.74 -67.80
CA ASN A 993 25.05 -2.35 -66.78
C ASN A 993 25.08 -3.33 -65.61
N CYS A 994 25.26 -2.81 -64.41
CA CYS A 994 25.23 -3.59 -63.18
C CYS A 994 24.64 -2.74 -62.05
N THR A 995 23.72 -3.30 -61.29
CA THR A 995 23.21 -2.72 -60.05
C THR A 995 24.00 -3.27 -58.88
N LEU A 996 24.69 -2.39 -58.17
CA LEU A 996 25.34 -2.70 -56.88
C LEU A 996 24.47 -2.17 -55.76
N SER A 997 24.06 -3.03 -54.84
CA SER A 997 23.19 -2.70 -53.71
C SER A 997 23.87 -3.03 -52.37
N LEU A 998 23.83 -2.11 -51.41
CA LEU A 998 24.31 -2.33 -50.04
C LEU A 998 23.15 -2.91 -49.20
N LEU A 999 23.28 -4.16 -48.78
CA LEU A 999 22.24 -4.87 -48.00
C LEU A 999 22.37 -4.60 -46.50
N LYS A 1000 23.61 -4.63 -45.99
CA LYS A 1000 23.92 -4.44 -44.58
C LYS A 1000 25.24 -3.71 -44.44
N SER A 1001 25.38 -2.80 -43.48
CA SER A 1001 26.68 -2.25 -43.10
C SER A 1001 26.82 -2.13 -41.59
N ARG A 1002 28.06 -2.14 -41.11
CA ARG A 1002 28.41 -2.19 -39.68
C ARG A 1002 29.60 -1.29 -39.39
N ILE A 1003 29.52 -0.54 -38.30
CA ILE A 1003 30.57 0.38 -37.86
C ILE A 1003 30.99 0.00 -36.43
N ARG A 1004 32.28 -0.23 -36.21
CA ARG A 1004 32.86 -0.27 -34.86
C ARG A 1004 33.00 1.16 -34.33
N LYS A 1005 32.12 1.58 -33.42
CA LYS A 1005 32.06 2.92 -32.82
C LYS A 1005 33.19 3.22 -31.85
N THR A 1006 33.67 2.21 -31.13
CA THR A 1006 34.64 2.40 -30.03
C THR A 1006 35.90 1.54 -30.22
N PRO A 1007 37.07 2.03 -29.75
CA PRO A 1007 38.32 1.27 -29.81
C PRO A 1007 38.48 0.27 -28.63
N ILE A 1008 37.47 0.17 -27.76
CA ILE A 1008 37.54 -0.58 -26.51
C ILE A 1008 37.29 -2.08 -26.78
N LEU A 1009 38.01 -2.95 -26.07
CA LEU A 1009 37.80 -4.40 -26.11
C LEU A 1009 36.76 -4.80 -25.06
N LYS A 1010 35.85 -5.72 -25.41
CA LYS A 1010 34.91 -6.35 -24.47
C LYS A 1010 35.52 -7.67 -24.00
N ASP A 1011 35.68 -7.85 -22.69
CA ASP A 1011 36.29 -9.05 -22.07
C ASP A 1011 37.67 -9.44 -22.66
N GLY A 1012 38.44 -8.45 -23.14
CA GLY A 1012 39.74 -8.66 -23.77
C GLY A 1012 39.70 -9.29 -25.18
N ALA A 1013 38.50 -9.43 -25.77
CA ALA A 1013 38.26 -9.98 -27.09
C ALA A 1013 38.02 -8.90 -28.16
N TYR A 1014 38.61 -9.11 -29.34
CA TYR A 1014 38.46 -8.23 -30.51
C TYR A 1014 37.19 -8.54 -31.32
N ALA A 1015 36.94 -9.84 -31.50
CA ALA A 1015 35.77 -10.33 -32.22
C ALA A 1015 34.49 -9.80 -31.60
N ARG A 1016 33.48 -9.64 -32.45
CA ARG A 1016 32.13 -9.26 -32.03
C ARG A 1016 31.50 -10.41 -31.26
N ASP A 1017 30.82 -10.07 -30.17
CA ASP A 1017 30.11 -11.02 -29.32
C ASP A 1017 28.58 -10.90 -29.56
N GLY A 1018 28.06 -11.73 -30.47
CA GLY A 1018 26.62 -11.74 -30.79
C GLY A 1018 26.10 -10.48 -31.50
N ALA A 1019 24.77 -10.36 -31.59
CA ALA A 1019 24.10 -9.25 -32.25
C ALA A 1019 24.08 -7.96 -31.39
N GLU A 1020 24.04 -8.10 -30.06
CA GLU A 1020 23.93 -7.03 -29.06
C GLU A 1020 25.32 -6.68 -28.49
N ASP A 1021 26.13 -5.97 -29.28
CA ASP A 1021 27.46 -5.48 -28.88
C ASP A 1021 27.53 -3.96 -29.06
N ASP A 1022 27.50 -3.20 -27.96
CA ASP A 1022 27.45 -1.73 -27.94
C ASP A 1022 28.63 -1.05 -28.66
N ARG A 1023 29.74 -1.79 -28.85
CA ARG A 1023 30.91 -1.33 -29.61
C ARG A 1023 30.61 -1.18 -31.10
N PHE A 1024 29.57 -1.83 -31.60
CA PHE A 1024 29.18 -1.82 -33.00
C PHE A 1024 27.84 -1.09 -33.19
N GLU A 1025 27.64 -0.56 -34.39
CA GLU A 1025 26.37 -0.06 -34.87
C GLU A 1025 26.07 -0.71 -36.21
N ASP A 1026 24.94 -1.43 -36.28
CA ASP A 1026 24.48 -2.10 -37.50
C ASP A 1026 23.44 -1.23 -38.21
N TYR A 1027 23.60 -1.08 -39.52
CA TYR A 1027 22.69 -0.39 -40.41
C TYR A 1027 22.04 -1.42 -41.34
N LEU A 1028 20.74 -1.65 -41.15
CA LEU A 1028 19.91 -2.61 -41.89
C LEU A 1028 18.80 -1.91 -42.72
N GLY A 1029 18.75 -0.57 -42.69
CA GLY A 1029 17.50 0.19 -42.83
C GLY A 1029 17.19 0.90 -44.15
N SER A 1030 18.00 0.77 -45.20
CA SER A 1030 17.63 1.20 -46.55
C SER A 1030 18.63 0.62 -47.55
N VAL A 1031 18.14 -0.22 -48.47
CA VAL A 1031 18.99 -0.72 -49.57
C VAL A 1031 19.32 0.47 -50.46
N GLN A 1032 20.51 1.04 -50.29
CA GLN A 1032 21.06 1.98 -51.25
C GLN A 1032 21.61 1.19 -52.43
N SER A 1033 21.51 1.74 -53.63
CA SER A 1033 22.09 1.12 -54.82
C SER A 1033 22.68 2.15 -55.76
N ILE A 1034 23.67 1.71 -56.52
CA ILE A 1034 24.20 2.42 -57.69
C ILE A 1034 24.03 1.53 -58.91
N VAL A 1035 23.91 2.15 -60.08
CA VAL A 1035 23.86 1.45 -61.36
C VAL A 1035 25.01 1.93 -62.21
N THR A 1036 25.82 1.00 -62.70
CA THR A 1036 26.91 1.29 -63.64
C THR A 1036 26.41 1.33 -65.07
N SER A 1037 27.09 2.06 -65.94
CA SER A 1037 26.87 1.99 -67.39
C SER A 1037 28.16 1.69 -68.16
N SER A 1038 29.30 2.15 -67.63
CA SER A 1038 30.62 1.85 -68.17
C SER A 1038 31.30 0.69 -67.45
N ALA A 1039 30.99 0.52 -66.15
CA ALA A 1039 31.66 -0.40 -65.24
C ALA A 1039 33.20 -0.30 -65.29
N GLN A 1040 33.72 0.91 -65.41
CA GLN A 1040 35.15 1.23 -65.31
C GLN A 1040 35.37 2.25 -64.19
N ASN A 1041 35.60 1.75 -62.98
CA ASN A 1041 35.63 2.54 -61.74
C ASN A 1041 34.40 3.45 -61.63
N ASP A 1042 33.25 2.89 -61.99
CA ASP A 1042 31.98 3.61 -62.14
C ASP A 1042 31.27 3.66 -60.79
N GLY A 1043 31.10 4.87 -60.24
CA GLY A 1043 30.41 5.11 -58.97
C GLY A 1043 28.88 5.25 -59.11
N GLY A 1044 28.34 5.03 -60.31
CA GLY A 1044 26.92 5.24 -60.62
C GLY A 1044 26.47 6.70 -60.63
N LEU A 1045 27.43 7.63 -60.77
CA LEU A 1045 27.21 9.05 -60.94
C LEU A 1045 27.93 9.51 -62.21
N PHE A 1046 27.33 10.45 -62.96
CA PHE A 1046 27.97 11.03 -64.14
C PHE A 1046 29.30 11.71 -63.81
N GLU A 1047 29.36 12.42 -62.68
CA GLU A 1047 30.58 13.00 -62.14
C GLU A 1047 30.62 12.77 -60.62
N THR A 1048 31.69 12.16 -60.11
CA THR A 1048 31.86 11.92 -58.68
C THR A 1048 32.55 13.11 -58.01
N ASN A 1049 31.77 14.01 -57.42
CA ASN A 1049 32.29 15.19 -56.71
C ASN A 1049 32.21 15.00 -55.19
N LEU A 1050 33.37 14.95 -54.51
CA LEU A 1050 33.44 14.80 -53.05
C LEU A 1050 32.88 16.01 -52.28
N ARG A 1051 32.72 17.16 -52.95
CA ARG A 1051 32.15 18.41 -52.40
C ARG A 1051 30.68 18.62 -52.78
N ASP A 1052 29.99 17.61 -53.29
CA ASP A 1052 28.54 17.70 -53.50
C ASP A 1052 27.84 18.06 -52.17
N GLU A 1053 26.77 18.83 -52.27
CA GLU A 1053 25.89 19.18 -51.16
C GLU A 1053 25.10 17.96 -50.68
N ARG A 1054 24.92 16.96 -51.55
CA ARG A 1054 24.28 15.68 -51.22
C ARG A 1054 25.30 14.64 -50.79
N TYR A 1055 24.83 13.66 -50.03
CA TYR A 1055 25.64 12.47 -49.75
C TYR A 1055 25.87 11.69 -51.05
N LEU A 1056 27.10 11.24 -51.22
CA LEU A 1056 27.45 10.26 -52.25
C LEU A 1056 26.80 8.91 -51.91
N PRO A 1057 26.58 8.04 -52.91
CA PRO A 1057 26.11 6.69 -52.64
C PRO A 1057 26.99 5.97 -51.63
N PHE A 1058 26.35 5.38 -50.62
CA PHE A 1058 26.98 4.65 -49.51
C PHE A 1058 27.84 5.50 -48.57
N GLU A 1059 27.84 6.83 -48.71
CA GLU A 1059 28.62 7.71 -47.84
C GLU A 1059 28.19 7.58 -46.37
N ASN A 1060 29.19 7.48 -45.49
CA ASN A 1060 29.11 7.22 -44.05
C ASN A 1060 28.57 5.85 -43.62
N SER A 1061 28.23 4.95 -44.56
CA SER A 1061 27.92 3.55 -44.24
C SER A 1061 29.14 2.79 -43.74
N GLY A 1062 28.94 1.70 -43.00
CA GLY A 1062 30.05 0.89 -42.51
C GLY A 1062 30.85 0.20 -43.61
N ALA A 1063 32.17 0.17 -43.47
CA ALA A 1063 33.04 -0.57 -44.40
C ALA A 1063 32.86 -2.09 -44.27
N ASP A 1064 32.63 -2.59 -43.04
CA ASP A 1064 32.16 -3.96 -42.80
C ASP A 1064 30.72 -4.08 -43.30
N SER A 1065 30.52 -4.82 -44.40
CA SER A 1065 29.30 -4.68 -45.21
C SER A 1065 28.95 -5.90 -46.05
N GLU A 1066 27.68 -6.02 -46.44
CA GLU A 1066 27.16 -7.07 -47.32
C GLU A 1066 26.55 -6.42 -48.57
N TRP A 1067 26.95 -6.89 -49.75
CA TRP A 1067 26.63 -6.29 -51.05
C TRP A 1067 25.97 -7.29 -51.97
N GLN A 1068 25.09 -6.79 -52.84
CA GLN A 1068 24.47 -7.54 -53.90
C GLN A 1068 24.79 -6.92 -55.25
N LEU A 1069 25.20 -7.75 -56.20
CA LEU A 1069 25.42 -7.38 -57.58
C LEU A 1069 24.37 -8.05 -58.46
N GLU A 1070 23.76 -7.28 -59.35
CA GLU A 1070 22.73 -7.74 -60.28
C GLU A 1070 22.97 -7.17 -61.68
N LEU A 1071 22.99 -8.04 -62.67
CA LEU A 1071 23.06 -7.73 -64.10
C LEU A 1071 21.64 -7.78 -64.69
N PRO A 1072 21.34 -7.03 -65.77
CA PRO A 1072 19.97 -6.84 -66.26
C PRO A 1072 19.23 -8.08 -66.79
N GLY A 1073 19.95 -9.16 -67.11
CA GLY A 1073 19.36 -10.37 -67.68
C GLY A 1073 19.87 -11.62 -66.96
N ASN A 1074 19.08 -12.68 -66.95
CA ASN A 1074 19.50 -14.00 -66.50
C ASN A 1074 19.72 -14.92 -67.72
N PRO A 1075 20.98 -15.26 -68.07
CA PRO A 1075 21.29 -16.16 -69.18
C PRO A 1075 20.58 -17.53 -69.07
N THR A 1076 20.40 -18.04 -67.85
CA THR A 1076 19.76 -19.35 -67.60
C THR A 1076 18.26 -19.34 -67.93
N LYS A 1077 17.61 -18.18 -67.92
CA LYS A 1077 16.19 -18.01 -68.24
C LYS A 1077 15.92 -17.63 -69.69
N GLY A 1078 16.98 -17.42 -70.48
CA GLY A 1078 16.86 -16.93 -71.85
C GLY A 1078 16.56 -15.44 -71.96
N ASP A 1079 16.83 -14.66 -70.91
CA ASP A 1079 16.66 -13.21 -70.95
C ASP A 1079 17.67 -12.57 -71.92
N PRO A 1080 17.32 -11.44 -72.56
CA PRO A 1080 18.23 -10.75 -73.48
C PRO A 1080 19.44 -10.18 -72.73
N VAL A 1081 20.65 -10.56 -73.15
CA VAL A 1081 21.94 -10.05 -72.62
C VAL A 1081 22.65 -9.19 -73.66
N GLN A 1082 23.16 -8.01 -73.26
CA GLN A 1082 23.82 -7.06 -74.18
C GLN A 1082 25.28 -7.42 -74.49
N PHE A 1083 25.92 -8.18 -73.63
CA PHE A 1083 27.26 -8.73 -73.82
C PHE A 1083 27.34 -10.10 -73.14
N ASP A 1084 28.35 -10.88 -73.47
CA ASP A 1084 28.52 -12.21 -72.92
C ASP A 1084 29.08 -12.16 -71.49
N PHE A 1085 28.27 -12.62 -70.53
CA PHE A 1085 28.64 -12.62 -69.11
C PHE A 1085 29.75 -13.62 -68.79
N GLU A 1086 29.98 -14.65 -69.61
CA GLU A 1086 31.10 -15.58 -69.41
C GLU A 1086 32.46 -14.86 -69.53
N THR A 1087 32.51 -13.76 -70.27
CA THR A 1087 33.73 -12.96 -70.48
C THR A 1087 34.11 -12.07 -69.29
N ILE A 1088 33.27 -11.98 -68.25
CA ILE A 1088 33.57 -11.20 -67.04
C ILE A 1088 34.72 -11.83 -66.28
N SER A 1089 35.92 -11.25 -66.34
CA SER A 1089 37.11 -11.80 -65.68
C SER A 1089 37.04 -11.71 -64.15
N ASP A 1090 36.59 -10.58 -63.61
CA ASP A 1090 36.45 -10.30 -62.18
C ASP A 1090 35.42 -9.18 -61.96
N VAL A 1091 35.08 -8.88 -60.71
CA VAL A 1091 34.42 -7.63 -60.33
C VAL A 1091 35.21 -6.98 -59.22
N ILE A 1092 35.63 -5.74 -59.43
CA ILE A 1092 36.46 -5.00 -58.50
C ILE A 1092 35.63 -3.87 -57.88
N LEU A 1093 35.48 -3.90 -56.55
CA LEU A 1093 34.91 -2.81 -55.78
C LEU A 1093 36.03 -1.87 -55.31
N HIS A 1094 35.97 -0.62 -55.73
CA HIS A 1094 36.88 0.45 -55.32
C HIS A 1094 36.26 1.17 -54.11
N VAL A 1095 36.55 0.69 -52.90
CA VAL A 1095 35.99 1.23 -51.66
C VAL A 1095 36.92 2.32 -51.12
N ARG A 1096 36.49 3.58 -51.19
CA ARG A 1096 37.13 4.68 -50.45
C ARG A 1096 36.44 4.82 -49.12
N TYR A 1097 37.19 4.89 -48.02
CA TYR A 1097 36.64 4.94 -46.67
C TYR A 1097 37.49 5.81 -45.76
N THR A 1098 36.92 6.27 -44.64
CA THR A 1098 37.60 6.95 -43.56
C THR A 1098 37.71 6.06 -42.32
N ALA A 1099 38.71 6.28 -41.47
CA ALA A 1099 38.88 5.54 -40.21
C ALA A 1099 39.57 6.38 -39.12
N ARG A 1100 39.56 5.87 -37.89
CA ARG A 1100 40.25 6.46 -36.71
C ARG A 1100 41.23 5.46 -36.08
N GLU A 1101 42.29 5.97 -35.46
CA GLU A 1101 43.32 5.15 -34.80
C GLU A 1101 42.84 4.62 -33.44
N GLY A 1102 42.82 3.30 -33.25
CA GLY A 1102 42.40 2.65 -32.00
C GLY A 1102 43.53 2.29 -31.03
N GLY A 1103 44.79 2.53 -31.39
CA GLY A 1103 45.96 2.29 -30.55
C GLY A 1103 46.49 0.86 -30.62
N SER A 1104 47.67 0.63 -29.98
CA SER A 1104 48.42 -0.62 -30.10
C SER A 1104 47.67 -1.85 -29.58
N LEU A 1105 46.88 -1.69 -28.51
CA LEU A 1105 46.11 -2.80 -27.92
C LEU A 1105 45.07 -3.36 -28.89
N LEU A 1106 44.33 -2.48 -29.58
CA LEU A 1106 43.34 -2.89 -30.57
C LEU A 1106 44.02 -3.55 -31.78
N ARG A 1107 45.16 -2.98 -32.21
CA ARG A 1107 45.98 -3.53 -33.30
C ARG A 1107 46.45 -4.95 -33.02
N ASP A 1108 47.06 -5.20 -31.86
CA ASP A 1108 47.60 -6.52 -31.52
C ASP A 1108 46.52 -7.59 -31.51
N LYS A 1109 45.34 -7.25 -30.96
CA LYS A 1109 44.19 -8.17 -30.93
C LYS A 1109 43.53 -8.38 -32.29
N ALA A 1110 43.50 -7.36 -33.16
CA ALA A 1110 43.04 -7.50 -34.54
C ALA A 1110 43.93 -8.48 -35.33
N VAL A 1111 45.25 -8.38 -35.17
CA VAL A 1111 46.22 -9.29 -35.81
C VAL A 1111 46.07 -10.72 -35.30
N SER A 1112 45.87 -10.93 -34.00
CA SER A 1112 45.58 -12.25 -33.44
C SER A 1112 44.32 -12.87 -34.06
N ASN A 1113 43.23 -12.11 -34.12
CA ASN A 1113 41.97 -12.56 -34.72
C ASN A 1113 42.14 -12.93 -36.21
N LEU A 1114 42.90 -12.13 -36.97
CA LEU A 1114 43.20 -12.42 -38.38
C LEU A 1114 43.94 -13.76 -38.55
N LYS A 1115 44.93 -14.05 -37.71
CA LYS A 1115 45.67 -15.33 -37.75
C LYS A 1115 44.76 -16.52 -37.46
N GLU A 1116 43.84 -16.39 -36.50
CA GLU A 1116 42.85 -17.42 -36.17
C GLU A 1116 41.91 -17.71 -37.36
N LEU A 1117 41.42 -16.67 -38.04
CA LEU A 1117 40.58 -16.81 -39.24
C LEU A 1117 41.31 -17.51 -40.39
N ILE A 1118 42.59 -17.19 -40.61
CA ILE A 1118 43.41 -17.86 -41.64
C ILE A 1118 43.60 -19.35 -41.31
N ALA A 1119 43.88 -19.68 -40.05
CA ALA A 1119 44.01 -21.07 -39.61
C ALA A 1119 42.69 -21.85 -39.76
N ALA A 1120 41.55 -21.18 -39.53
CA ALA A 1120 40.21 -21.74 -39.69
C ALA A 1120 39.75 -21.89 -41.16
N SER A 1121 40.54 -21.41 -42.15
CA SER A 1121 40.17 -21.34 -43.57
C SER A 1121 38.96 -20.44 -43.86
N SER A 1122 38.70 -19.45 -42.98
CA SER A 1122 37.54 -18.55 -43.04
C SER A 1122 37.91 -17.09 -43.32
N ALA A 1123 39.19 -16.76 -43.46
CA ALA A 1123 39.62 -15.43 -43.90
C ALA A 1123 39.27 -15.20 -45.38
N ALA A 1124 38.93 -13.96 -45.75
CA ALA A 1124 38.73 -13.58 -47.14
C ALA A 1124 39.99 -13.90 -47.98
N GLY A 1125 39.82 -14.59 -49.11
CA GLY A 1125 40.93 -15.11 -49.92
C GLY A 1125 41.39 -16.54 -49.61
N SER A 1126 40.76 -17.24 -48.65
CA SER A 1126 41.06 -18.66 -48.34
C SER A 1126 40.46 -19.65 -49.36
N VAL A 1127 39.75 -19.15 -50.40
CA VAL A 1127 39.18 -19.93 -51.50
C VAL A 1127 39.75 -19.44 -52.82
N ARG A 1128 40.20 -20.34 -53.70
CA ARG A 1128 40.70 -20.02 -55.04
C ARG A 1128 39.95 -20.84 -56.11
N LEU A 1129 39.44 -20.17 -57.14
CA LEU A 1129 38.72 -20.79 -58.27
C LEU A 1129 39.60 -20.86 -59.53
N PHE A 1130 39.92 -22.07 -59.98
CA PHE A 1130 40.69 -22.33 -61.19
C PHE A 1130 39.76 -22.58 -62.37
N SER A 1131 39.93 -21.85 -63.47
CA SER A 1131 39.32 -22.19 -64.77
C SER A 1131 40.23 -23.15 -65.50
N ILE A 1132 39.89 -24.43 -65.59
CA ILE A 1132 40.82 -25.42 -66.15
C ILE A 1132 41.08 -25.19 -67.63
N ARG A 1133 40.05 -24.75 -68.36
CA ARG A 1133 40.14 -24.40 -69.77
C ARG A 1133 41.11 -23.26 -70.05
N ASP A 1134 41.11 -22.22 -69.21
CA ASP A 1134 41.88 -20.99 -69.45
C ASP A 1134 43.27 -21.04 -68.80
N GLU A 1135 43.38 -21.60 -67.59
CA GLU A 1135 44.64 -21.68 -66.84
C GLU A 1135 45.48 -22.90 -67.26
N PHE A 1136 44.85 -23.97 -67.78
CA PHE A 1136 45.51 -25.19 -68.26
C PHE A 1136 45.06 -25.58 -69.69
N PRO A 1137 45.23 -24.70 -70.69
CA PRO A 1137 44.67 -24.89 -72.04
C PRO A 1137 45.26 -26.08 -72.79
N SER A 1138 46.52 -26.44 -72.50
CA SER A 1138 47.19 -27.57 -73.15
C SER A 1138 46.63 -28.91 -72.68
N GLU A 1139 46.41 -29.03 -71.37
CA GLU A 1139 45.82 -30.16 -70.68
C GLU A 1139 44.35 -30.32 -71.07
N TRP A 1140 43.62 -29.20 -71.13
CA TRP A 1140 42.23 -29.17 -71.58
C TRP A 1140 42.05 -29.62 -73.03
N ALA A 1141 42.90 -29.16 -73.95
CA ALA A 1141 42.87 -29.59 -75.35
C ALA A 1141 43.14 -31.09 -75.50
N ARG A 1142 44.07 -31.64 -74.70
CA ARG A 1142 44.34 -33.10 -74.67
C ARG A 1142 43.12 -33.88 -74.18
N PHE A 1143 42.43 -33.40 -73.14
CA PHE A 1143 41.20 -34.02 -72.64
C PHE A 1143 40.10 -34.05 -73.70
N GLN A 1144 39.85 -32.93 -74.39
CA GLN A 1144 38.83 -32.83 -75.44
C GLN A 1144 39.14 -33.72 -76.67
N ALA A 1145 40.42 -33.99 -76.97
CA ALA A 1145 40.83 -34.82 -78.11
C ALA A 1145 40.70 -36.34 -77.88
N GLN A 1146 40.42 -36.80 -76.65
CA GLN A 1146 40.35 -38.23 -76.34
C GLN A 1146 39.14 -38.93 -77.00
N VAL A 1147 39.34 -40.17 -77.45
CA VAL A 1147 38.28 -41.10 -77.91
C VAL A 1147 38.47 -42.42 -77.15
N PRO A 1148 37.75 -42.64 -76.04
CA PRO A 1148 37.97 -43.81 -75.18
C PRO A 1148 37.40 -45.08 -75.81
N SER A 1149 38.02 -46.22 -75.48
CA SER A 1149 37.47 -47.53 -75.80
C SER A 1149 36.24 -47.83 -74.93
N VAL A 1150 35.34 -48.71 -75.39
CA VAL A 1150 34.11 -49.08 -74.65
C VAL A 1150 34.45 -49.48 -73.20
N GLY A 1151 33.97 -48.69 -72.22
CA GLY A 1151 34.20 -48.91 -70.79
C GLY A 1151 35.33 -48.09 -70.15
N GLN A 1152 36.03 -47.21 -70.87
CA GLN A 1152 37.07 -46.31 -70.30
C GLN A 1152 36.54 -44.88 -70.09
N ARG A 1153 36.92 -44.26 -68.96
CA ARG A 1153 36.63 -42.85 -68.61
C ARG A 1153 37.61 -41.88 -69.27
N PHE A 1154 37.18 -40.63 -69.48
CA PHE A 1154 38.01 -39.54 -70.02
C PHE A 1154 38.93 -38.97 -68.94
N ALA A 1155 40.24 -38.95 -69.17
CA ALA A 1155 41.24 -38.56 -68.17
C ALA A 1155 41.72 -37.10 -68.37
N LEU A 1156 41.69 -36.30 -67.32
CA LEU A 1156 42.22 -34.93 -67.26
C LEU A 1156 43.28 -34.84 -66.16
N GLU A 1157 44.51 -34.45 -66.53
CA GLU A 1157 45.64 -34.33 -65.63
C GLU A 1157 46.27 -32.93 -65.74
N PHE A 1158 46.43 -32.25 -64.60
CA PHE A 1158 47.03 -30.91 -64.50
C PHE A 1158 47.72 -30.71 -63.15
N LYS A 1159 48.58 -29.67 -63.01
CA LYS A 1159 49.38 -29.42 -61.79
C LYS A 1159 49.08 -28.05 -61.19
N LEU A 1160 48.79 -28.03 -59.88
CA LEU A 1160 48.67 -26.79 -59.12
C LEU A 1160 49.98 -26.47 -58.38
N GLY A 1161 50.58 -25.30 -58.65
CA GLY A 1161 51.76 -24.76 -57.97
C GLY A 1161 51.41 -23.65 -56.96
N PRO A 1162 52.31 -23.29 -56.02
CA PRO A 1162 52.13 -22.15 -55.11
C PRO A 1162 51.95 -20.80 -55.82
N GLU A 1163 52.46 -20.68 -57.05
CA GLU A 1163 52.30 -19.52 -57.93
C GLU A 1163 50.85 -19.25 -58.34
N HIS A 1164 49.97 -20.25 -58.25
CA HIS A 1164 48.56 -20.09 -58.60
C HIS A 1164 47.68 -19.54 -57.45
N TYR A 1165 48.27 -19.31 -56.26
CA TYR A 1165 47.60 -18.79 -55.06
C TYR A 1165 48.00 -17.33 -54.73
N PRO A 1166 47.19 -16.58 -53.95
CA PRO A 1166 47.47 -15.18 -53.58
C PRO A 1166 48.80 -15.02 -52.84
N PHE A 1167 49.51 -13.90 -53.02
CA PHE A 1167 50.86 -13.72 -52.45
C PHE A 1167 50.93 -13.89 -50.93
N TRP A 1168 49.94 -13.39 -50.18
CA TRP A 1168 49.90 -13.49 -48.71
C TRP A 1168 49.75 -14.95 -48.22
N SER A 1169 49.30 -15.87 -49.07
CA SER A 1169 49.18 -17.30 -48.76
C SER A 1169 50.49 -18.06 -48.80
N LYS A 1170 51.56 -17.47 -49.35
CA LYS A 1170 52.86 -18.14 -49.48
C LYS A 1170 53.38 -18.55 -48.10
N GLY A 1171 53.62 -19.85 -47.91
CA GLY A 1171 54.01 -20.43 -46.62
C GLY A 1171 52.85 -20.78 -45.68
N LEU A 1172 51.60 -20.52 -46.08
CA LEU A 1172 50.38 -20.83 -45.32
C LEU A 1172 49.47 -21.87 -46.03
N LEU A 1173 49.93 -22.43 -47.16
CA LEU A 1173 49.24 -23.45 -47.96
C LEU A 1173 49.38 -24.86 -47.34
N GLY A 1174 48.77 -25.06 -46.17
CA GLY A 1174 48.99 -26.26 -45.35
C GLY A 1174 48.03 -27.41 -45.63
N ARG A 1175 46.71 -27.16 -45.67
CA ARG A 1175 45.70 -28.21 -45.92
C ARG A 1175 44.56 -27.73 -46.80
N VAL A 1176 44.03 -28.63 -47.61
CA VAL A 1176 42.75 -28.46 -48.32
C VAL A 1176 41.63 -28.84 -47.37
N GLN A 1177 40.71 -27.92 -47.12
CA GLN A 1177 39.49 -28.20 -46.38
C GLN A 1177 38.39 -28.75 -47.29
N ARG A 1178 38.31 -28.22 -48.51
CA ARG A 1178 37.23 -28.53 -49.46
C ARG A 1178 37.65 -28.23 -50.89
N ALA A 1179 37.28 -29.12 -51.82
CA ALA A 1179 37.43 -28.94 -53.26
C ALA A 1179 36.06 -29.13 -53.93
N ASP A 1180 35.53 -28.08 -54.55
CA ASP A 1180 34.28 -28.12 -55.32
C ASP A 1180 34.60 -28.07 -56.81
N LEU A 1181 33.98 -28.96 -57.59
CA LEU A 1181 34.02 -28.95 -59.04
C LEU A 1181 32.71 -28.39 -59.60
N PHE A 1182 32.83 -27.55 -60.62
CA PHE A 1182 31.72 -27.03 -61.39
C PHE A 1182 31.96 -27.33 -62.86
N ALA A 1183 31.05 -28.02 -63.52
CA ALA A 1183 31.19 -28.43 -64.91
C ALA A 1183 29.96 -28.05 -65.74
N LEU A 1184 30.18 -27.74 -67.01
CA LEU A 1184 29.13 -27.63 -68.01
C LEU A 1184 29.13 -28.91 -68.86
N SER A 1185 27.99 -29.55 -69.06
CA SER A 1185 27.87 -30.74 -69.91
C SER A 1185 26.52 -30.74 -70.63
N GLY A 1186 26.45 -31.46 -71.77
CA GLY A 1186 25.17 -31.74 -72.45
C GLY A 1186 24.31 -32.74 -71.70
N ASN A 1187 24.87 -33.47 -70.73
CA ASN A 1187 24.15 -34.43 -69.91
C ASN A 1187 23.68 -33.80 -68.59
N ALA A 1188 22.55 -34.30 -68.08
CA ALA A 1188 21.98 -33.86 -66.81
C ALA A 1188 22.82 -34.27 -65.58
N ARG A 1189 23.78 -35.18 -65.73
CA ARG A 1189 24.75 -35.58 -64.69
C ARG A 1189 26.04 -36.06 -65.34
N VAL A 1190 27.14 -35.91 -64.61
CA VAL A 1190 28.47 -36.41 -64.99
C VAL A 1190 29.12 -37.00 -63.74
N GLU A 1191 29.68 -38.20 -63.82
CA GLU A 1191 30.46 -38.80 -62.75
C GLU A 1191 31.94 -38.49 -62.91
N VAL A 1192 32.59 -38.06 -61.83
CA VAL A 1192 34.02 -37.77 -61.75
C VAL A 1192 34.68 -38.64 -60.69
N SER A 1193 35.79 -39.28 -61.02
CA SER A 1193 36.58 -40.09 -60.07
C SER A 1193 38.05 -39.69 -60.09
N ALA A 1194 38.76 -39.98 -58.99
CA ALA A 1194 40.23 -39.87 -58.95
C ALA A 1194 40.94 -41.10 -59.55
N SER A 1195 40.21 -42.21 -59.69
CA SER A 1195 40.70 -43.51 -60.14
C SER A 1195 40.10 -43.88 -61.51
N PRO A 1196 40.86 -44.51 -62.43
CA PRO A 1196 40.40 -44.83 -63.80
C PRO A 1196 39.22 -45.81 -63.87
N ASP A 1197 39.06 -46.63 -62.83
CA ASP A 1197 38.04 -47.67 -62.67
C ASP A 1197 36.71 -47.13 -62.12
N GLY A 1198 36.66 -45.87 -61.67
CA GLY A 1198 35.45 -45.24 -61.15
C GLY A 1198 35.06 -45.63 -59.73
N SER A 1199 35.93 -46.33 -58.99
CA SER A 1199 35.67 -46.82 -57.62
C SER A 1199 35.40 -45.72 -56.60
N ASP A 1200 36.02 -44.54 -56.79
CA ASP A 1200 35.86 -43.34 -55.94
C ASP A 1200 35.00 -42.25 -56.62
N GLY A 1201 34.04 -42.64 -57.46
CA GLY A 1201 33.21 -41.72 -58.24
C GLY A 1201 32.30 -40.83 -57.39
N ASP A 1202 32.43 -39.51 -57.56
CA ASP A 1202 31.46 -38.50 -57.11
C ASP A 1202 30.60 -38.04 -58.31
N THR A 1203 29.30 -37.80 -58.08
CA THR A 1203 28.39 -37.33 -59.14
C THR A 1203 28.26 -35.81 -59.10
N LEU A 1204 28.48 -35.16 -60.24
CA LEU A 1204 28.17 -33.75 -60.46
C LEU A 1204 26.69 -33.62 -60.86
N ASN A 1205 25.92 -32.93 -60.03
CA ASN A 1205 24.47 -32.75 -60.22
C ASN A 1205 24.15 -31.27 -60.50
N PRO A 1206 23.04 -30.97 -61.19
CA PRO A 1206 22.61 -29.59 -61.39
C PRO A 1206 22.39 -28.89 -60.04
N ASP A 1207 22.94 -27.68 -59.87
CA ASP A 1207 22.72 -26.85 -58.68
C ASP A 1207 22.11 -25.50 -59.09
N GLU A 1208 20.87 -25.26 -58.67
CA GLU A 1208 20.11 -24.05 -58.98
C GLU A 1208 20.80 -22.75 -58.50
N THR A 1209 21.69 -22.82 -57.49
CA THR A 1209 22.42 -21.65 -56.96
C THR A 1209 23.52 -21.12 -57.91
N VAL A 1210 23.95 -21.94 -58.87
CA VAL A 1210 24.94 -21.60 -59.90
C VAL A 1210 24.38 -21.77 -61.32
N GLY A 1211 23.05 -21.77 -61.46
CA GLY A 1211 22.35 -21.86 -62.75
C GLY A 1211 22.35 -23.28 -63.34
N THR A 1212 22.81 -23.43 -64.58
CA THR A 1212 22.83 -24.71 -65.31
C THR A 1212 24.08 -25.57 -65.08
N LEU A 1213 24.98 -25.14 -64.19
CA LEU A 1213 26.22 -25.87 -63.92
C LEU A 1213 25.97 -27.12 -63.07
N LEU A 1214 26.67 -28.20 -63.44
CA LEU A 1214 26.78 -29.39 -62.61
C LEU A 1214 27.82 -29.11 -61.52
N LYS A 1215 27.44 -29.32 -60.26
CA LYS A 1215 28.31 -29.13 -59.10
C LYS A 1215 28.45 -30.44 -58.34
N GLY A 1216 29.64 -30.66 -57.81
CA GLY A 1216 29.90 -31.73 -56.85
C GLY A 1216 31.17 -31.47 -56.07
N GLN A 1217 31.23 -32.04 -54.88
CA GLN A 1217 32.44 -31.99 -54.05
C GLN A 1217 33.34 -33.16 -54.45
N PHE A 1218 34.58 -32.86 -54.80
CA PHE A 1218 35.54 -33.89 -55.21
C PHE A 1218 36.33 -34.38 -53.99
N LYS A 1219 36.07 -35.63 -53.58
CA LYS A 1219 36.71 -36.22 -52.39
C LYS A 1219 38.13 -36.72 -52.63
N GLY A 1220 38.50 -36.95 -53.90
CA GLY A 1220 39.82 -37.46 -54.28
C GLY A 1220 40.93 -36.40 -54.40
N PHE A 1221 40.73 -35.20 -53.83
CA PHE A 1221 41.71 -34.11 -53.93
C PHE A 1221 42.91 -34.34 -52.98
N PRO A 1222 44.15 -34.00 -53.37
CA PRO A 1222 45.32 -34.12 -52.48
C PRO A 1222 45.14 -33.33 -51.18
N ALA A 1223 45.72 -33.82 -50.08
CA ALA A 1223 45.66 -33.15 -48.77
C ALA A 1223 46.29 -31.74 -48.79
N ASN A 1224 47.28 -31.54 -49.65
CA ASN A 1224 47.92 -30.23 -49.88
C ASN A 1224 47.24 -29.52 -51.05
N PRO A 1225 47.08 -28.18 -50.99
CA PRO A 1225 46.48 -27.39 -52.07
C PRO A 1225 47.37 -27.30 -53.34
N VAL A 1226 48.54 -27.93 -53.32
CA VAL A 1226 49.55 -27.91 -54.39
C VAL A 1226 49.91 -29.36 -54.72
N GLY A 1227 49.99 -29.70 -56.01
CA GLY A 1227 50.26 -31.05 -56.48
C GLY A 1227 49.65 -31.38 -57.84
N ASP A 1228 49.88 -32.62 -58.28
CA ASP A 1228 49.31 -33.15 -59.53
C ASP A 1228 47.87 -33.62 -59.26
N ILE A 1229 46.93 -33.16 -60.08
CA ILE A 1229 45.49 -33.46 -59.99
C ILE A 1229 45.09 -34.34 -61.18
N LYS A 1230 44.39 -35.44 -60.90
CA LYS A 1230 43.86 -36.37 -61.91
C LYS A 1230 42.36 -36.53 -61.73
N LEU A 1231 41.60 -36.25 -62.79
CA LEU A 1231 40.14 -36.37 -62.83
C LEU A 1231 39.75 -37.31 -63.98
N TYR A 1232 38.89 -38.29 -63.72
CA TYR A 1232 38.35 -39.22 -64.71
C TYR A 1232 36.84 -39.05 -64.82
N PHE A 1233 36.36 -38.68 -66.01
CA PHE A 1233 34.94 -38.42 -66.27
C PHE A 1233 34.29 -39.55 -67.07
N ASP A 1234 33.04 -39.89 -66.75
CA ASP A 1234 32.23 -40.84 -67.53
C ASP A 1234 31.82 -40.31 -68.91
N ASP A 1235 31.70 -38.98 -69.05
CA ASP A 1235 31.50 -38.28 -70.32
C ASP A 1235 32.31 -36.97 -70.40
N LYS A 1236 32.46 -36.42 -71.61
CA LYS A 1236 33.10 -35.12 -71.81
C LYS A 1236 32.26 -33.99 -71.23
N VAL A 1237 32.95 -33.04 -70.62
CA VAL A 1237 32.39 -31.76 -70.17
C VAL A 1237 32.82 -30.65 -71.14
N SER A 1238 31.96 -29.67 -71.40
CA SER A 1238 32.25 -28.53 -72.27
C SER A 1238 33.03 -27.42 -71.57
N ASP A 1239 32.96 -27.34 -70.23
CA ASP A 1239 33.80 -26.46 -69.41
C ASP A 1239 33.95 -26.99 -67.97
N LEU A 1240 35.02 -26.59 -67.26
CA LEU A 1240 35.34 -27.09 -65.92
C LEU A 1240 36.05 -26.03 -65.05
N TRP A 1241 35.49 -25.79 -63.86
CA TRP A 1241 36.07 -24.97 -62.80
C TRP A 1241 36.29 -25.77 -61.52
N LEU A 1242 37.39 -25.46 -60.81
CA LEU A 1242 37.76 -26.08 -59.54
C LEU A 1242 37.92 -25.00 -58.46
N ALA A 1243 37.09 -25.01 -57.42
CA ALA A 1243 37.22 -24.14 -56.25
C ALA A 1243 37.90 -24.88 -55.08
N VAL A 1244 39.11 -24.46 -54.71
CA VAL A 1244 39.88 -25.03 -53.60
C VAL A 1244 39.82 -24.10 -52.40
N THR A 1245 39.26 -24.59 -51.29
CA THR A 1245 39.29 -23.94 -49.97
C THR A 1245 40.45 -24.51 -49.16
N TRP A 1246 41.34 -23.64 -48.69
CA TRP A 1246 42.58 -24.02 -48.03
C TRP A 1246 42.81 -23.20 -46.75
N GLY A 1247 43.64 -23.73 -45.85
CA GLY A 1247 44.06 -23.01 -44.65
C GLY A 1247 45.44 -23.45 -44.18
N ALA A 1248 45.93 -22.80 -43.12
CA ALA A 1248 47.18 -23.19 -42.49
C ALA A 1248 47.06 -24.61 -41.90
N SER A 1249 48.16 -25.37 -41.97
CA SER A 1249 48.29 -26.61 -41.19
C SER A 1249 48.27 -26.21 -39.72
N GLY A 1250 47.33 -26.77 -38.96
CA GLY A 1250 47.17 -26.49 -37.52
C GLY A 1250 48.43 -26.78 -36.72
#